data_AF-A0A3M5EUZ4-F1
#
_entry.id   AF-A0A3M5EUZ4-F1
#
_cell.length_a   1.000
_cell.length_b   1.000
_cell.length_c   1.000
_cell.angle_alpha   90.00
_cell.angle_beta   90.00
_cell.angle_gamma   90.00
#
_symmetry.space_group_name_H-M   'P 1'
#
loop_
_entity.id
_entity.type
_entity.pdbx_description
1 polymer ?
#
loop_
_entity_poly.entity_id
_entity_poly.type
_entity_poly.pdbx_seq_one_letter_code
_entity_poly.pdbx_strand_id
1 'polypeptide(L)'
;MIAHRRPSFYLAPRGRDELDRMTDSHLRVLTQAGVIEAPLRDAALAQKLAFRDPRSQPTVQPLPTNKGVTLARTRLAGMLGVPLYDLDRLDLRANTTLQHELQESVTAYLQKLADPDYAAQLGLIGERLLTPTSTRSVRYSFTLFERTPSGNQVRVQTDNTDQPFDINEGSKLELGSTAKLRVLASYLETVAQIHRDYGGMSVAELRKVEVEPLDFILRWGIDYLVASRDRDLSAMLQAAMERRYSASPYESFFTGGGLHTFNNFRKEDNGRRPMLLEALRESINLPFVRLLRDLIRHDIYQNAGSKVQLLADDKDPRRADYLDRFVDKESQVYLRRFWVKYRDKDANQRLETFLDGLRPWPVRLAAIHRYLQPQADLASFSAFLRERLPRGSLTDKRAAELYERYGPGKFNLNDQGYVARVHPLELWLLGYLQKQPQATFGEAVAASGAERKEVYGWLFKSRHKNARDKRIRILLEVEAFLDLHQQWKKLGYPFDHLVPSYATALGSSGDRPAALAELMGIIVNDGVRMPTLRLEHLDFALGTPYETRFAPEATLGQRVMTSEVATTLRNALSQVVDAGTARRLQGTFSRPDGAPLVMGGKTGTGDNRLQTFSAGGHVRSSKALNRTATFVFYIGPRHFGTLTAYVDGSESSQFKFTSALPVQVLKGMAPLLRDYLDPRTATRCQVPLSPQQIGRL
;
A
#
# COMPACT_ATOMS: atom_id res chain seq x y z
N MET A 1 -14.26 39.93 37.57
CA MET A 1 -14.63 38.49 37.44
C MET A 1 -16.13 38.22 37.68
N ILE A 2 -17.06 39.10 37.27
CA ILE A 2 -18.51 38.87 37.48
C ILE A 2 -19.11 38.03 36.34
N ALA A 3 -18.78 38.38 35.09
CA ALA A 3 -19.29 37.68 33.89
C ALA A 3 -18.96 36.17 33.86
N HIS A 4 -17.86 35.74 34.48
CA HIS A 4 -17.45 34.32 34.52
C HIS A 4 -18.46 33.42 35.24
N ARG A 5 -19.32 33.97 36.11
CA ARG A 5 -20.34 33.20 36.83
C ARG A 5 -21.42 32.67 35.90
N ARG A 6 -21.81 33.44 34.87
CA ARG A 6 -22.81 33.06 33.85
C ARG A 6 -22.47 33.71 32.49
N PRO A 7 -21.40 33.29 31.81
CA PRO A 7 -20.86 34.00 30.64
C PRO A 7 -21.86 34.08 29.49
N SER A 8 -22.58 32.99 29.19
CA SER A 8 -23.60 32.96 28.14
C SER A 8 -24.76 33.92 28.38
N PHE A 9 -25.06 34.24 29.63
CA PHE A 9 -26.13 35.19 29.98
C PHE A 9 -25.62 36.63 29.95
N TYR A 10 -24.54 36.93 30.69
CA TYR A 10 -24.03 38.30 30.84
C TYR A 10 -23.40 38.87 29.56
N LEU A 11 -22.85 38.03 28.68
CA LEU A 11 -22.26 38.49 27.41
C LEU A 11 -23.30 38.62 26.28
N ALA A 12 -24.46 37.97 26.43
CA ALA A 12 -25.60 38.14 25.53
C ALA A 12 -26.30 39.49 25.77
N PRO A 13 -26.88 40.14 24.75
CA PRO A 13 -27.47 41.47 24.88
C PRO A 13 -28.43 41.64 26.07
N ARG A 14 -29.23 40.60 26.35
CA ARG A 14 -30.21 40.56 27.45
C ARG A 14 -29.63 40.63 28.86
N GLY A 15 -28.36 40.28 29.06
CA GLY A 15 -27.73 40.22 30.38
C GLY A 15 -26.72 41.34 30.65
N ARG A 16 -26.44 42.20 29.66
CA ARG A 16 -25.39 43.23 29.77
C ARG A 16 -25.74 44.31 30.80
N ASP A 17 -26.99 44.75 30.84
CA ASP A 17 -27.46 45.75 31.82
C ASP A 17 -27.45 45.21 33.26
N GLU A 18 -27.63 43.90 33.42
CA GLU A 18 -27.48 43.25 34.72
C GLU A 18 -26.02 43.15 35.13
N LEU A 19 -25.12 42.82 34.18
CA LEU A 19 -23.68 42.81 34.43
C LEU A 19 -23.16 44.19 34.86
N ASP A 20 -23.62 45.25 34.20
CA ASP A 20 -23.28 46.64 34.49
C ASP A 20 -23.69 47.00 35.94
N ARG A 21 -24.97 46.78 36.28
CA ARG A 21 -25.49 47.02 37.65
C ARG A 21 -24.77 46.22 38.73
N MET A 22 -24.45 44.95 38.45
CA MET A 22 -23.70 44.12 39.39
C MET A 22 -22.27 44.65 39.57
N THR A 23 -21.63 45.09 38.49
CA THR A 23 -20.30 45.69 38.53
C THR A 23 -20.30 46.95 39.39
N ASP A 24 -21.28 47.84 39.20
CA ASP A 24 -21.46 49.05 40.00
C ASP A 24 -21.66 48.75 41.49
N SER A 25 -22.50 47.75 41.80
CA SER A 25 -22.72 47.31 43.18
C SER A 25 -21.41 46.83 43.82
N HIS A 26 -20.63 46.02 43.09
CA HIS A 26 -19.33 45.55 43.56
C HIS A 26 -18.31 46.69 43.76
N LEU A 27 -18.28 47.70 42.88
CA LEU A 27 -17.42 48.88 43.05
C LEU A 27 -17.73 49.63 44.37
N ARG A 28 -19.01 49.78 44.70
CA ARG A 28 -19.43 50.40 45.98
C ARG A 28 -19.01 49.58 47.18
N VAL A 29 -19.19 48.26 47.14
CA VAL A 29 -18.76 47.34 48.21
C VAL A 29 -17.24 47.36 48.39
N LEU A 30 -16.46 47.34 47.30
CA LEU A 30 -15.01 47.42 47.35
C LEU A 30 -14.52 48.74 47.99
N THR A 31 -15.23 49.83 47.74
CA THR A 31 -14.92 51.13 48.36
C THR A 31 -15.24 51.12 49.86
N GLN A 32 -16.38 50.56 50.26
CA GLN A 32 -16.76 50.41 51.67
C GLN A 32 -15.76 49.53 52.44
N ALA A 33 -15.18 48.53 51.78
CA ALA A 33 -14.15 47.66 52.35
C ALA A 33 -12.73 48.26 52.31
N GLY A 34 -12.56 49.49 51.79
CA GLY A 34 -11.27 50.16 51.70
C GLY A 34 -10.30 49.58 50.66
N VAL A 35 -10.78 48.76 49.73
CA VAL A 35 -9.95 48.14 48.67
C VAL A 35 -9.64 49.16 47.56
N ILE A 36 -10.56 50.08 47.30
CA ILE A 36 -10.40 51.19 46.35
C ILE A 36 -10.83 52.52 46.98
N GLU A 37 -10.21 53.62 46.56
CA GLU A 37 -10.57 54.96 47.04
C GLU A 37 -11.82 55.51 46.34
N ALA A 38 -12.53 56.43 47.01
CA ALA A 38 -13.75 57.03 46.49
C ALA A 38 -13.59 57.70 45.11
N PRO A 39 -12.50 58.43 44.80
CA PRO A 39 -12.31 59.00 43.46
C PRO A 39 -12.24 57.94 42.35
N LEU A 40 -11.61 56.79 42.62
CA LEU A 40 -11.53 55.69 41.66
C LEU A 40 -12.89 55.01 41.45
N ARG A 41 -13.66 54.83 42.53
CA ARG A 41 -15.05 54.36 42.44
C ARG A 41 -15.88 55.26 41.55
N ASP A 42 -15.84 56.57 41.79
CA ASP A 42 -16.69 57.53 41.08
C ASP A 42 -16.30 57.62 39.60
N ALA A 43 -15.00 57.58 39.31
CA ALA A 43 -14.50 57.49 37.94
C ALA A 43 -14.96 56.20 37.24
N ALA A 44 -14.95 55.05 37.94
CA ALA A 44 -15.37 53.76 37.39
C ALA A 44 -16.90 53.67 37.19
N LEU A 45 -17.70 54.18 38.15
CA LEU A 45 -19.16 54.25 38.05
C LEU A 45 -19.64 55.18 36.92
N ALA A 46 -18.81 56.15 36.50
CA ALA A 46 -19.09 57.01 35.36
C ALA A 46 -18.86 56.31 34.00
N GLN A 47 -18.22 55.14 33.98
CA GLN A 47 -17.97 54.36 32.76
C GLN A 47 -19.05 53.31 32.55
N LYS A 48 -19.52 53.14 31.32
CA LYS A 48 -20.39 52.02 30.93
C LYS A 48 -19.57 50.88 30.38
N LEU A 49 -19.98 49.64 30.67
CA LEU A 49 -19.35 48.47 30.05
C LEU A 49 -19.50 48.48 28.52
N ALA A 50 -18.37 48.56 27.81
CA ALA A 50 -18.31 48.39 26.37
C ALA A 50 -18.06 46.92 26.01
N PHE A 51 -18.82 46.39 25.06
CA PHE A 51 -18.69 45.00 24.63
C PHE A 51 -18.20 44.95 23.19
N ARG A 52 -17.25 44.06 22.93
CA ARG A 52 -16.76 43.75 21.59
C ARG A 52 -17.92 43.27 20.70
N ASP A 53 -18.01 43.84 19.49
CA ASP A 53 -18.91 43.34 18.45
C ASP A 53 -18.18 42.29 17.60
N PRO A 54 -18.62 41.01 17.62
CA PRO A 54 -17.95 39.96 16.86
C PRO A 54 -17.98 40.17 15.33
N ARG A 55 -18.87 41.02 14.80
CA ARG A 55 -18.95 41.29 13.35
C ARG A 55 -17.88 42.28 12.88
N SER A 56 -17.73 43.39 13.59
CA SER A 56 -16.70 44.40 13.29
C SER A 56 -15.33 44.05 13.88
N GLN A 57 -15.29 43.24 14.93
CA GLN A 57 -14.07 42.81 15.61
C GLN A 57 -14.11 41.28 15.85
N PRO A 58 -13.96 40.45 14.80
CA PRO A 58 -14.02 39.00 14.94
C PRO A 58 -12.92 38.48 15.88
N THR A 59 -13.27 37.56 16.78
CA THR A 59 -12.33 36.93 17.73
C THR A 59 -11.39 35.94 17.05
N VAL A 60 -11.78 35.41 15.89
CA VAL A 60 -10.99 34.50 15.06
C VAL A 60 -10.94 35.09 13.67
N GLN A 61 -9.75 35.40 13.16
CA GLN A 61 -9.59 35.73 11.75
C GLN A 61 -9.63 34.41 10.95
N PRO A 62 -10.55 34.26 9.97
CA PRO A 62 -10.53 33.09 9.11
C PRO A 62 -9.21 33.06 8.35
N LEU A 63 -8.42 32.00 8.56
CA LEU A 63 -7.22 31.78 7.76
C LEU A 63 -7.63 31.59 6.28
N PRO A 64 -6.91 32.19 5.32
CA PRO A 64 -7.11 31.91 3.91
C PRO A 64 -7.02 30.41 3.65
N THR A 65 -7.87 29.88 2.77
CA THR A 65 -7.88 28.46 2.39
C THR A 65 -6.63 28.14 1.55
N ASN A 66 -5.49 27.94 2.21
CA ASN A 66 -4.24 27.55 1.59
C ASN A 66 -3.94 26.07 1.90
N LYS A 67 -3.83 25.24 0.86
CA LYS A 67 -3.58 23.78 1.01
C LYS A 67 -2.30 23.48 1.80
N GLY A 68 -1.22 24.24 1.57
CA GLY A 68 0.04 24.07 2.30
C GLY A 68 -0.14 24.34 3.79
N VAL A 69 -0.89 25.39 4.14
CA VAL A 69 -1.22 25.72 5.54
C VAL A 69 -2.10 24.64 6.17
N THR A 70 -3.15 24.18 5.49
CA THR A 70 -4.03 23.12 5.99
C THR A 70 -3.27 21.81 6.24
N LEU A 71 -2.38 21.43 5.31
CA LEU A 71 -1.50 20.27 5.45
C LEU A 71 -0.58 20.41 6.67
N ALA A 72 0.09 21.56 6.83
CA ALA A 72 0.97 21.83 7.95
C ALA A 72 0.22 21.78 9.28
N ARG A 73 -0.95 22.42 9.37
CA ARG A 73 -1.81 22.43 10.56
C ARG A 73 -2.30 21.04 10.95
N THR A 74 -2.80 20.27 9.98
CA THR A 74 -3.28 18.91 10.24
C THR A 74 -2.16 18.01 10.77
N ARG A 75 -0.94 18.17 10.24
CA ARG A 75 0.24 17.46 10.71
C ARG A 75 0.68 17.89 12.11
N LEU A 76 0.71 19.20 12.37
CA LEU A 76 1.03 19.74 13.70
C LEU A 76 0.04 19.25 14.76
N ALA A 77 -1.26 19.29 14.46
CA ALA A 77 -2.31 18.75 15.32
C ALA A 77 -2.07 17.26 15.63
N GLY A 78 -1.78 16.46 14.60
CA GLY A 78 -1.46 15.03 14.76
C GLY A 78 -0.18 14.78 15.58
N MET A 79 0.87 15.58 15.38
CA MET A 79 2.13 15.45 16.12
C MET A 79 1.99 15.83 17.60
N LEU A 80 1.20 16.86 17.90
CA LEU A 80 0.97 17.31 19.27
C LEU A 80 -0.16 16.53 19.96
N GLY A 81 -0.90 15.70 19.22
CA GLY A 81 -2.03 14.94 19.76
C GLY A 81 -3.21 15.80 20.18
N VAL A 82 -3.38 16.98 19.56
CA VAL A 82 -4.43 17.95 19.89
C VAL A 82 -5.36 18.19 18.70
N PRO A 83 -6.66 18.47 18.92
CA PRO A 83 -7.54 18.90 17.84
C PRO A 83 -7.12 20.26 17.30
N LEU A 84 -7.50 20.58 16.06
CA LEU A 84 -7.21 21.88 15.42
C LEU A 84 -7.69 23.07 16.27
N TYR A 85 -8.79 22.91 17.00
CA TYR A 85 -9.32 23.93 17.90
C TYR A 85 -8.35 24.29 19.03
N ASP A 86 -7.64 23.30 19.58
CA ASP A 86 -6.66 23.52 20.65
C ASP A 86 -5.34 24.00 20.05
N LEU A 87 -4.95 23.49 18.88
CA LEU A 87 -3.77 23.98 18.13
C LEU A 87 -3.86 25.50 17.90
N ASP A 88 -5.04 26.00 17.51
CA ASP A 88 -5.28 27.43 17.25
C ASP A 88 -5.21 28.30 18.52
N ARG A 89 -5.08 27.68 19.71
CA ARG A 89 -4.96 28.36 21.01
C ARG A 89 -3.58 28.22 21.63
N LEU A 90 -2.67 27.47 21.00
CA LEU A 90 -1.29 27.38 21.45
C LEU A 90 -0.54 28.63 21.03
N ASP A 91 0.25 29.18 21.95
CA ASP A 91 1.30 30.15 21.60
C ASP A 91 2.47 29.40 20.98
N LEU A 92 2.32 29.09 19.69
CA LEU A 92 3.22 28.25 18.91
C LEU A 92 3.49 28.91 17.56
N ARG A 93 4.76 29.09 17.24
CA ARG A 93 5.24 29.38 15.89
C ARG A 93 5.83 28.10 15.28
N ALA A 94 5.38 27.74 14.09
CA ALA A 94 5.89 26.58 13.36
C ALA A 94 6.43 26.99 12.00
N ASN A 95 7.64 26.55 11.68
CA ASN A 95 8.27 26.74 10.38
C ASN A 95 8.22 25.42 9.60
N THR A 96 7.74 25.46 8.36
CA THR A 96 7.64 24.29 7.47
C THR A 96 8.74 24.32 6.42
N THR A 97 9.13 23.17 5.88
CA THR A 97 10.09 23.08 4.77
C THR A 97 9.47 23.42 3.40
N LEU A 98 8.15 23.64 3.34
CA LEU A 98 7.43 23.91 2.10
C LEU A 98 7.86 25.25 1.49
N GLN A 99 8.05 25.24 0.17
CA GLN A 99 8.27 26.46 -0.59
C GLN A 99 6.93 27.06 -1.00
N HIS A 100 6.52 28.14 -0.34
CA HIS A 100 5.17 28.71 -0.48
C HIS A 100 4.84 29.10 -1.93
N GLU A 101 5.68 29.91 -2.57
CA GLU A 101 5.49 30.38 -3.95
C GLU A 101 5.40 29.22 -4.95
N LEU A 102 6.27 28.21 -4.78
CA LEU A 102 6.27 27.01 -5.62
C LEU A 102 5.02 26.14 -5.38
N GLN A 103 4.64 25.96 -4.11
CA GLN A 103 3.46 25.22 -3.70
C GLN A 103 2.20 25.81 -4.34
N GLU A 104 2.02 27.13 -4.30
CA GLU A 104 0.88 27.81 -4.92
C GLU A 104 0.90 27.69 -6.45
N SER A 105 2.05 27.92 -7.07
CA SER A 105 2.21 27.82 -8.52
C SER A 105 1.89 26.41 -9.05
N VAL A 106 2.39 25.37 -8.35
CA VAL A 106 2.11 23.98 -8.72
C VAL A 106 0.65 23.62 -8.47
N THR A 107 0.05 24.10 -7.38
CA THR A 107 -1.39 23.87 -7.10
C THR A 107 -2.27 24.46 -8.20
N ALA A 108 -2.03 25.73 -8.56
CA ALA A 108 -2.76 26.41 -9.62
C ALA A 108 -2.57 25.70 -10.97
N TYR A 109 -1.35 25.26 -11.28
CA TYR A 109 -1.07 24.47 -12.48
C TYR A 109 -1.88 23.18 -12.54
N LEU A 110 -1.90 22.38 -11.47
CA LEU A 110 -2.65 21.11 -11.42
C LEU A 110 -4.17 21.32 -11.51
N GLN A 111 -4.70 22.38 -10.89
CA GLN A 111 -6.12 22.75 -11.00
C GLN A 111 -6.48 23.14 -12.44
N LYS A 112 -5.61 23.89 -13.12
CA LYS A 112 -5.84 24.33 -14.51
C LYS A 112 -5.86 23.17 -15.50
N LEU A 113 -5.32 22.00 -15.17
CA LEU A 113 -5.41 20.80 -16.04
C LEU A 113 -6.85 20.30 -16.24
N ALA A 114 -7.81 20.76 -15.42
CA ALA A 114 -9.22 20.48 -15.61
C ALA A 114 -9.82 21.21 -16.84
N ASP A 115 -9.17 22.27 -17.32
CA ASP A 115 -9.52 22.99 -18.54
C ASP A 115 -9.05 22.21 -19.79
N PRO A 116 -9.96 21.76 -20.68
CA PRO A 116 -9.61 21.02 -21.89
C PRO A 116 -8.67 21.76 -22.83
N ASP A 117 -8.81 23.08 -22.97
CA ASP A 117 -8.00 23.87 -23.91
C ASP A 117 -6.57 23.99 -23.40
N TYR A 118 -6.41 24.25 -22.10
CA TYR A 118 -5.10 24.26 -21.45
C TYR A 118 -4.44 22.87 -21.47
N ALA A 119 -5.23 21.81 -21.21
CA ALA A 119 -4.74 20.43 -21.29
C ALA A 119 -4.29 20.06 -22.72
N ALA A 120 -4.99 20.55 -23.75
CA ALA A 120 -4.60 20.37 -25.15
C ALA A 120 -3.29 21.09 -25.49
N GLN A 121 -3.11 22.35 -25.04
CA GLN A 121 -1.86 23.10 -25.20
C GLN A 121 -0.66 22.39 -24.58
N LEU A 122 -0.86 21.71 -23.45
CA LEU A 122 0.16 20.91 -22.78
C LEU A 122 0.35 19.51 -23.40
N GLY A 123 -0.40 19.16 -24.44
CA GLY A 123 -0.32 17.85 -25.11
C GLY A 123 -0.85 16.69 -24.26
N LEU A 124 -1.83 16.95 -23.38
CA LEU A 124 -2.47 15.95 -22.51
C LEU A 124 -3.69 15.28 -23.17
N ILE A 125 -4.12 15.75 -24.35
CA ILE A 125 -5.22 15.16 -25.11
C ILE A 125 -4.64 14.25 -26.21
N GLY A 126 -5.13 13.01 -26.31
CA GLY A 126 -4.73 12.09 -27.38
C GLY A 126 -4.80 10.61 -27.00
N GLU A 127 -4.29 9.76 -27.90
CA GLU A 127 -4.29 8.30 -27.67
C GLU A 127 -3.49 7.94 -26.41
N ARG A 128 -4.08 7.11 -25.53
CA ARG A 128 -3.48 6.70 -24.24
C ARG A 128 -3.13 7.86 -23.30
N LEU A 129 -3.77 9.01 -23.52
CA LEU A 129 -3.81 10.18 -22.64
C LEU A 129 -5.29 10.46 -22.30
N LEU A 130 -5.72 11.73 -22.29
CA LEU A 130 -7.08 12.14 -21.99
C LEU A 130 -7.90 12.43 -23.24
N THR A 131 -9.22 12.46 -23.06
CA THR A 131 -10.17 13.10 -23.98
C THR A 131 -10.55 14.49 -23.43
N PRO A 132 -11.01 15.43 -24.29
CA PRO A 132 -11.43 16.76 -23.84
C PRO A 132 -12.51 16.73 -22.74
N THR A 133 -13.40 15.73 -22.78
CA THR A 133 -14.48 15.58 -21.80
C THR A 133 -14.02 14.97 -20.46
N SER A 134 -12.84 14.36 -20.42
CA SER A 134 -12.37 13.56 -19.27
C SER A 134 -11.44 14.31 -18.32
N THR A 135 -10.98 15.51 -18.69
CA THR A 135 -9.95 16.27 -17.95
C THR A 135 -10.34 16.56 -16.51
N ARG A 136 -11.60 16.92 -16.26
CA ARG A 136 -12.14 17.27 -14.94
C ARG A 136 -12.24 16.09 -13.96
N SER A 137 -12.32 14.87 -14.50
CA SER A 137 -12.48 13.65 -13.69
C SER A 137 -11.16 13.11 -13.15
N VAL A 138 -10.02 13.62 -13.63
CA VAL A 138 -8.69 13.13 -13.23
C VAL A 138 -8.16 13.91 -12.05
N ARG A 139 -7.79 13.19 -11.01
CA ARG A 139 -7.13 13.73 -9.83
C ARG A 139 -5.62 13.62 -10.01
N TYR A 140 -4.91 14.72 -9.83
CA TYR A 140 -3.45 14.78 -9.86
C TYR A 140 -2.93 15.06 -8.47
N SER A 141 -1.84 14.38 -8.14
CA SER A 141 -1.08 14.61 -6.94
C SER A 141 0.40 14.70 -7.23
N PHE A 142 1.07 15.66 -6.62
CA PHE A 142 2.49 15.93 -6.81
C PHE A 142 3.20 16.14 -5.47
N THR A 143 4.36 15.53 -5.34
CA THR A 143 5.25 15.75 -4.19
C THR A 143 6.68 15.90 -4.68
N LEU A 144 7.38 16.92 -4.18
CA LEU A 144 8.78 17.21 -4.47
C LEU A 144 9.57 17.29 -3.18
N PHE A 145 10.65 16.54 -3.13
CA PHE A 145 11.64 16.53 -2.06
C PHE A 145 12.95 17.14 -2.54
N GLU A 146 13.69 17.74 -1.62
CA GLU A 146 15.07 18.17 -1.78
C GLU A 146 15.94 17.43 -0.77
N ARG A 147 16.99 16.76 -1.27
CA ARG A 147 18.05 16.18 -0.48
C ARG A 147 18.88 17.30 0.16
N THR A 148 18.99 17.27 1.48
CA THR A 148 19.86 18.15 2.26
C THR A 148 20.71 17.34 3.23
N PRO A 149 21.80 17.90 3.79
CA PRO A 149 22.60 17.20 4.81
C PRO A 149 21.80 16.77 6.04
N SER A 150 20.77 17.53 6.43
CA SER A 150 19.91 17.22 7.59
C SER A 150 18.81 16.21 7.30
N GLY A 151 18.53 15.91 6.03
CA GLY A 151 17.45 15.02 5.64
C GLY A 151 16.79 15.39 4.31
N ASN A 152 15.73 14.67 3.97
CA ASN A 152 14.94 14.92 2.77
C ASN A 152 13.83 15.92 3.09
N GLN A 153 13.99 17.18 2.69
CA GLN A 153 13.01 18.23 2.92
C GLN A 153 11.85 18.14 1.93
N VAL A 154 10.62 18.22 2.40
CA VAL A 154 9.44 18.33 1.52
C VAL A 154 9.28 19.77 1.08
N ARG A 155 9.43 20.02 -0.22
CA ARG A 155 9.35 21.37 -0.81
C ARG A 155 7.98 21.66 -1.39
N VAL A 156 7.34 20.64 -1.96
CA VAL A 156 5.97 20.71 -2.50
C VAL A 156 5.22 19.45 -2.13
N GLN A 157 3.97 19.59 -1.70
CA GLN A 157 3.02 18.50 -1.55
C GLN A 157 1.62 19.03 -1.78
N THR A 158 1.07 18.76 -2.95
CA THR A 158 -0.24 19.29 -3.34
C THR A 158 -0.95 18.37 -4.33
N ASP A 159 -2.23 18.62 -4.52
CA ASP A 159 -3.10 17.94 -5.46
C ASP A 159 -4.11 18.94 -6.07
N ASN A 160 -4.95 18.47 -6.99
CA ASN A 160 -6.03 19.27 -7.57
C ASN A 160 -7.42 19.00 -6.94
N THR A 161 -7.48 18.43 -5.74
CA THR A 161 -8.74 18.07 -5.05
C THR A 161 -8.99 18.92 -3.81
N ASP A 162 -10.23 19.26 -3.52
CA ASP A 162 -10.56 20.00 -2.29
C ASP A 162 -10.86 19.05 -1.11
N GLN A 163 -10.34 17.83 -1.16
CA GLN A 163 -10.61 16.79 -0.17
C GLN A 163 -9.59 16.84 0.99
N PRO A 164 -10.01 16.61 2.25
CA PRO A 164 -9.07 16.46 3.37
C PRO A 164 -8.17 15.22 3.26
N PHE A 165 -8.55 14.26 2.41
CA PHE A 165 -7.83 13.00 2.23
C PHE A 165 -6.63 13.16 1.30
N ASP A 166 -5.42 13.01 1.84
CA ASP A 166 -4.18 13.01 1.04
C ASP A 166 -3.93 11.64 0.41
N ILE A 167 -4.10 11.57 -0.92
CA ILE A 167 -3.85 10.36 -1.69
C ILE A 167 -2.38 9.90 -1.65
N ASN A 168 -1.42 10.78 -1.37
CA ASN A 168 0.00 10.42 -1.30
C ASN A 168 0.34 9.56 -0.08
N GLU A 169 -0.34 9.82 1.05
CA GLU A 169 -0.02 9.21 2.34
C GLU A 169 -1.09 8.22 2.82
N GLY A 170 -2.37 8.50 2.54
CA GLY A 170 -3.50 7.77 3.09
C GLY A 170 -4.01 6.58 2.25
N SER A 171 -3.46 6.34 1.05
CA SER A 171 -4.01 5.37 0.10
C SER A 171 -3.23 4.06 0.02
N LYS A 172 -3.90 2.97 -0.38
CA LYS A 172 -3.25 1.75 -0.91
C LYS A 172 -3.66 1.61 -2.36
N LEU A 173 -2.74 1.92 -3.26
CA LEU A 173 -3.03 1.96 -4.70
C LEU A 173 -2.24 0.88 -5.43
N GLU A 174 -2.87 0.23 -6.40
CA GLU A 174 -2.16 -0.57 -7.38
C GLU A 174 -1.43 0.38 -8.33
N LEU A 175 -0.15 0.66 -8.06
CA LEU A 175 0.68 1.59 -8.85
C LEU A 175 1.38 0.90 -10.05
N GLY A 176 1.00 -0.35 -10.32
CA GLY A 176 1.43 -1.12 -11.48
C GLY A 176 2.95 -1.34 -11.56
N SER A 177 3.52 -1.06 -12.73
CA SER A 177 4.94 -1.30 -13.06
C SER A 177 5.97 -0.51 -12.23
N THR A 178 5.56 0.37 -11.31
CA THR A 178 6.48 0.95 -10.32
C THR A 178 7.08 -0.12 -9.41
N ALA A 179 6.34 -1.22 -9.14
CA ALA A 179 6.81 -2.35 -8.33
C ALA A 179 8.07 -3.03 -8.88
N LYS A 180 8.32 -2.94 -10.19
CA LYS A 180 9.53 -3.45 -10.85
C LYS A 180 10.81 -2.84 -10.27
N LEU A 181 10.75 -1.59 -9.80
CA LEU A 181 11.89 -0.94 -9.15
C LEU A 181 12.25 -1.64 -7.83
N ARG A 182 11.26 -2.01 -7.01
CA ARG A 182 11.51 -2.75 -5.77
C ARG A 182 12.05 -4.15 -6.03
N VAL A 183 11.51 -4.85 -7.04
CA VAL A 183 12.04 -6.15 -7.48
C VAL A 183 13.49 -6.02 -7.94
N LEU A 184 13.81 -5.00 -8.74
CA LEU A 184 15.17 -4.76 -9.22
C LEU A 184 16.13 -4.44 -8.08
N ALA A 185 15.72 -3.59 -7.14
CA ALA A 185 16.52 -3.26 -5.97
C ALA A 185 16.83 -4.52 -5.12
N SER A 186 15.82 -5.37 -4.89
CA SER A 186 15.99 -6.63 -4.15
C SER A 186 16.95 -7.58 -4.87
N TYR A 187 16.83 -7.66 -6.20
CA TYR A 187 17.71 -8.46 -7.03
C TYR A 187 19.18 -7.99 -6.98
N LEU A 188 19.42 -6.69 -7.13
CA LEU A 188 20.77 -6.15 -7.10
C LEU A 188 21.40 -6.24 -5.70
N GLU A 189 20.62 -6.08 -4.63
CA GLU A 189 21.08 -6.36 -3.26
C GLU A 189 21.44 -7.83 -3.06
N THR A 190 20.67 -8.75 -3.66
CA THR A 190 20.98 -10.19 -3.64
C THR A 190 22.30 -10.47 -4.36
N VAL A 191 22.54 -9.85 -5.52
CA VAL A 191 23.83 -9.95 -6.24
C VAL A 191 24.97 -9.38 -5.40
N ALA A 192 24.75 -8.24 -4.74
CA ALA A 192 25.75 -7.66 -3.84
C ALA A 192 26.04 -8.56 -2.63
N GLN A 193 25.02 -9.25 -2.09
CA GLN A 193 25.20 -10.24 -1.03
C GLN A 193 26.03 -11.43 -1.51
N ILE A 194 25.74 -11.99 -2.70
CA ILE A 194 26.53 -13.08 -3.29
C ILE A 194 27.98 -12.63 -3.51
N HIS A 195 28.21 -11.41 -3.99
CA HIS A 195 29.55 -10.87 -4.14
C HIS A 195 30.27 -10.75 -2.79
N ARG A 196 29.61 -10.29 -1.74
CA ARG A 196 30.18 -10.25 -0.39
C ARG A 196 30.55 -11.65 0.13
N ASP A 197 29.69 -12.63 -0.08
CA ASP A 197 29.86 -13.99 0.45
C ASP A 197 30.91 -14.81 -0.31
N TYR A 198 31.03 -14.61 -1.64
CA TYR A 198 31.82 -15.46 -2.51
C TYR A 198 32.91 -14.73 -3.32
N GLY A 199 32.85 -13.40 -3.42
CA GLY A 199 33.74 -12.61 -4.29
C GLY A 199 35.23 -12.68 -3.92
N GLY A 200 35.53 -12.95 -2.65
CA GLY A 200 36.89 -13.15 -2.14
C GLY A 200 37.45 -14.57 -2.34
N MET A 201 36.64 -15.54 -2.78
CA MET A 201 37.08 -16.93 -2.93
C MET A 201 37.91 -17.15 -4.21
N SER A 202 38.85 -18.10 -4.14
CA SER A 202 39.58 -18.58 -5.31
C SER A 202 38.67 -19.34 -6.28
N VAL A 203 39.07 -19.45 -7.55
CA VAL A 203 38.32 -20.24 -8.56
C VAL A 203 38.16 -21.70 -8.11
N ALA A 204 39.16 -22.27 -7.44
CA ALA A 204 39.13 -23.64 -6.96
C ALA A 204 38.10 -23.84 -5.84
N GLU A 205 37.92 -22.84 -4.97
CA GLU A 205 36.88 -22.84 -3.92
C GLU A 205 35.50 -22.63 -4.52
N LEU A 206 35.34 -21.66 -5.42
CA LEU A 206 34.07 -21.38 -6.09
C LEU A 206 33.50 -22.60 -6.83
N ARG A 207 34.37 -23.41 -7.47
CA ARG A 207 33.97 -24.65 -8.16
C ARG A 207 33.48 -25.74 -7.21
N LYS A 208 33.78 -25.66 -5.91
CA LYS A 208 33.31 -26.59 -4.87
C LYS A 208 32.00 -26.14 -4.21
N VAL A 209 31.54 -24.92 -4.49
CA VAL A 209 30.27 -24.42 -3.94
C VAL A 209 29.12 -25.25 -4.52
N GLU A 210 28.42 -25.95 -3.66
CA GLU A 210 27.19 -26.66 -4.03
C GLU A 210 26.07 -25.65 -4.22
N VAL A 211 25.51 -25.62 -5.43
CA VAL A 211 24.40 -24.71 -5.76
C VAL A 211 23.22 -25.53 -6.24
N GLU A 212 22.09 -25.36 -5.54
CA GLU A 212 20.83 -26.01 -5.86
C GLU A 212 20.42 -25.75 -7.32
N PRO A 213 19.91 -26.76 -8.07
CA PRO A 213 19.59 -26.61 -9.50
C PRO A 213 18.59 -25.50 -9.85
N LEU A 214 17.75 -25.11 -8.89
CA LEU A 214 16.73 -24.08 -9.07
C LEU A 214 17.12 -22.71 -8.50
N ASP A 215 18.31 -22.58 -7.90
CA ASP A 215 18.88 -21.30 -7.49
C ASP A 215 19.70 -20.68 -8.64
N PHE A 216 18.97 -20.09 -9.59
CA PHE A 216 19.58 -19.51 -10.78
C PHE A 216 20.36 -18.23 -10.51
N ILE A 217 20.11 -17.54 -9.38
CA ILE A 217 20.82 -16.29 -9.06
C ILE A 217 22.19 -16.64 -8.47
N LEU A 218 22.24 -17.55 -7.50
CA LEU A 218 23.51 -18.02 -6.94
C LEU A 218 24.35 -18.72 -8.02
N ARG A 219 23.74 -19.60 -8.83
CA ARG A 219 24.44 -20.29 -9.92
C ARG A 219 25.11 -19.29 -10.85
N TRP A 220 24.35 -18.30 -11.34
CA TRP A 220 24.90 -17.26 -12.21
C TRP A 220 26.01 -16.46 -11.52
N GLY A 221 25.85 -16.12 -10.24
CA GLY A 221 26.85 -15.37 -9.49
C GLY A 221 28.17 -16.11 -9.34
N ILE A 222 28.13 -17.40 -9.00
CA ILE A 222 29.32 -18.26 -8.93
C ILE A 222 29.97 -18.40 -10.32
N ASP A 223 29.17 -18.67 -11.35
CA ASP A 223 29.68 -18.82 -12.73
C ASP A 223 30.36 -17.52 -13.20
N TYR A 224 29.79 -16.35 -12.88
CA TYR A 224 30.38 -15.05 -13.18
C TYR A 224 31.72 -14.86 -12.46
N LEU A 225 31.79 -15.15 -11.15
CA LEU A 225 33.03 -15.02 -10.38
C LEU A 225 34.13 -16.00 -10.85
N VAL A 226 33.75 -17.19 -11.32
CA VAL A 226 34.68 -18.17 -11.91
C VAL A 226 35.23 -17.68 -13.25
N ALA A 227 34.38 -17.13 -14.11
CA ALA A 227 34.73 -16.77 -15.49
C ALA A 227 35.35 -15.37 -15.64
N SER A 228 34.95 -14.42 -14.78
CA SER A 228 35.34 -13.02 -14.92
C SER A 228 36.75 -12.74 -14.42
N ARG A 229 37.46 -11.86 -15.15
CA ARG A 229 38.74 -11.28 -14.74
C ARG A 229 38.55 -10.10 -13.79
N ASP A 230 37.58 -9.24 -14.10
CA ASP A 230 37.16 -8.16 -13.21
C ASP A 230 36.05 -8.67 -12.30
N ARG A 231 36.35 -8.74 -11.01
CA ARG A 231 35.44 -9.23 -9.97
C ARG A 231 34.97 -8.12 -9.06
N ASP A 232 35.12 -6.85 -9.46
CA ASP A 232 34.56 -5.74 -8.71
C ASP A 232 33.03 -5.84 -8.65
N LEU A 233 32.46 -5.39 -7.53
CA LEU A 233 31.01 -5.41 -7.33
C LEU A 233 30.30 -4.59 -8.42
N SER A 234 30.84 -3.45 -8.82
CA SER A 234 30.24 -2.58 -9.84
C SER A 234 30.17 -3.30 -11.19
N ALA A 235 31.23 -4.01 -11.57
CA ALA A 235 31.28 -4.80 -12.80
C ALA A 235 30.26 -5.96 -12.75
N MET A 236 30.15 -6.64 -11.61
CA MET A 236 29.16 -7.71 -11.41
C MET A 236 27.72 -7.20 -11.46
N LEU A 237 27.43 -6.03 -10.88
CA LEU A 237 26.11 -5.40 -10.92
C LEU A 237 25.74 -4.94 -12.33
N GLN A 238 26.69 -4.43 -13.11
CA GLN A 238 26.46 -4.11 -14.51
C GLN A 238 26.15 -5.38 -15.33
N ALA A 239 26.94 -6.45 -15.16
CA ALA A 239 26.66 -7.74 -15.80
C ALA A 239 25.30 -8.32 -15.37
N ALA A 240 24.90 -8.12 -14.12
CA ALA A 240 23.58 -8.51 -13.60
C ALA A 240 22.44 -7.80 -14.34
N MET A 241 22.62 -6.54 -14.74
CA MET A 241 21.66 -5.76 -15.54
C MET A 241 21.58 -6.20 -17.01
N GLU A 242 22.61 -6.88 -17.51
CA GLU A 242 22.69 -7.41 -18.88
C GLU A 242 22.11 -8.82 -19.03
N ARG A 243 21.78 -9.49 -17.91
CA ARG A 243 21.12 -10.80 -17.93
C ARG A 243 19.83 -10.76 -18.72
N ARG A 244 19.63 -11.76 -19.57
CA ARG A 244 18.49 -11.86 -20.47
C ARG A 244 17.40 -12.77 -19.92
N TYR A 245 16.16 -12.29 -19.97
CA TYR A 245 14.98 -13.05 -19.56
C TYR A 245 13.99 -13.16 -20.71
N SER A 246 13.25 -14.27 -20.78
CA SER A 246 12.18 -14.42 -21.77
C SER A 246 11.03 -13.46 -21.46
N ALA A 247 10.52 -12.79 -22.50
CA ALA A 247 9.29 -12.01 -22.43
C ALA A 247 8.05 -12.83 -22.84
N SER A 248 8.19 -14.13 -23.13
CA SER A 248 7.09 -14.98 -23.59
C SER A 248 5.98 -15.17 -22.54
N PRO A 249 4.69 -14.98 -22.93
CA PRO A 249 3.53 -15.18 -22.06
C PRO A 249 3.05 -16.64 -22.00
N TYR A 250 3.67 -17.56 -22.75
CA TYR A 250 3.18 -18.95 -22.87
C TYR A 250 3.58 -19.85 -21.68
N GLU A 251 4.38 -19.35 -20.74
CA GLU A 251 4.66 -20.04 -19.48
C GLU A 251 3.52 -19.79 -18.49
N SER A 252 3.04 -20.87 -17.86
CA SER A 252 2.14 -20.77 -16.71
C SER A 252 2.94 -20.86 -15.41
N PHE A 253 2.59 -20.03 -14.43
CA PHE A 253 3.29 -19.91 -13.16
C PHE A 253 2.40 -20.39 -12.03
N PHE A 254 2.81 -21.41 -11.30
CA PHE A 254 2.12 -21.76 -10.05
C PHE A 254 2.66 -20.89 -8.92
N THR A 255 1.82 -20.00 -8.38
CA THR A 255 2.20 -18.98 -7.38
C THR A 255 0.95 -18.49 -6.64
N GLY A 256 1.07 -18.02 -5.40
CA GLY A 256 -0.09 -17.55 -4.62
C GLY A 256 -1.17 -18.61 -4.39
N GLY A 257 -0.80 -19.89 -4.42
CA GLY A 257 -1.72 -21.03 -4.28
C GLY A 257 -2.48 -21.42 -5.56
N GLY A 258 -2.28 -20.73 -6.67
CA GLY A 258 -3.01 -20.95 -7.93
C GLY A 258 -2.13 -20.96 -9.17
N LEU A 259 -2.72 -21.29 -10.32
CA LEU A 259 -2.07 -21.15 -11.63
C LEU A 259 -2.31 -19.75 -12.18
N HIS A 260 -1.25 -19.04 -12.50
CA HIS A 260 -1.27 -17.68 -13.05
C HIS A 260 -0.67 -17.68 -14.45
N THR A 261 -1.23 -16.87 -15.34
CA THR A 261 -0.61 -16.48 -16.60
C THR A 261 -0.44 -14.97 -16.61
N PHE A 262 0.60 -14.49 -17.29
CA PHE A 262 0.93 -13.08 -17.35
C PHE A 262 1.13 -12.67 -18.80
N ASN A 263 0.82 -11.41 -19.11
CA ASN A 263 0.94 -10.85 -20.45
C ASN A 263 1.76 -9.56 -20.42
N ASN A 264 2.48 -9.27 -21.51
CA ASN A 264 3.07 -7.94 -21.70
C ASN A 264 2.01 -6.94 -22.14
N PHE A 265 2.26 -5.66 -21.86
CA PHE A 265 1.40 -4.58 -22.33
C PHE A 265 1.39 -4.49 -23.87
N ARG A 266 2.54 -4.67 -24.50
CA ARG A 266 2.72 -4.74 -25.96
C ARG A 266 2.89 -6.20 -26.38
N LYS A 267 2.11 -6.64 -27.37
CA LYS A 267 2.19 -8.03 -27.86
C LYS A 267 3.48 -8.28 -28.64
N GLU A 268 4.05 -7.23 -29.21
CA GLU A 268 5.30 -7.22 -29.95
C GLU A 268 6.48 -7.67 -29.06
N ASP A 269 6.36 -7.50 -27.74
CA ASP A 269 7.39 -7.92 -26.79
C ASP A 269 7.40 -9.43 -26.54
N ASN A 270 6.32 -10.15 -26.86
CA ASN A 270 6.14 -11.55 -26.46
C ASN A 270 7.22 -12.50 -27.02
N GLY A 271 7.84 -12.17 -28.15
CA GLY A 271 8.91 -12.97 -28.76
C GLY A 271 10.32 -12.63 -28.26
N ARG A 272 10.49 -11.59 -27.43
CA ARG A 272 11.82 -11.04 -27.11
C ARG A 272 12.50 -11.77 -25.95
N ARG A 273 13.84 -11.69 -25.90
CA ARG A 273 14.68 -12.01 -24.73
C ARG A 273 15.55 -10.81 -24.34
N PRO A 274 14.93 -9.72 -23.86
CA PRO A 274 15.64 -8.48 -23.55
C PRO A 274 16.61 -8.66 -22.38
N MET A 275 17.63 -7.80 -22.32
CA MET A 275 18.40 -7.57 -21.10
C MET A 275 17.51 -6.98 -20.01
N LEU A 276 17.87 -7.15 -18.74
CA LEU A 276 17.08 -6.62 -17.63
C LEU A 276 16.98 -5.09 -17.68
N LEU A 277 18.05 -4.42 -18.09
CA LEU A 277 18.06 -2.97 -18.35
C LEU A 277 17.05 -2.55 -19.42
N GLU A 278 16.99 -3.26 -20.55
CA GLU A 278 16.02 -2.99 -21.62
C GLU A 278 14.59 -3.25 -21.14
N ALA A 279 14.38 -4.34 -20.39
CA ALA A 279 13.09 -4.66 -19.80
C ALA A 279 12.63 -3.60 -18.79
N LEU A 280 13.54 -2.99 -18.01
CA LEU A 280 13.24 -1.87 -17.13
C LEU A 280 12.85 -0.62 -17.94
N ARG A 281 13.69 -0.25 -18.92
CA ARG A 281 13.54 0.91 -19.82
C ARG A 281 12.19 0.92 -20.51
N GLU A 282 11.82 -0.21 -21.11
CA GLU A 282 10.59 -0.39 -21.88
C GLU A 282 9.43 -0.91 -21.02
N SER A 283 9.70 -1.20 -19.75
CA SER A 283 8.73 -1.70 -18.77
C SER A 283 8.02 -2.99 -19.23
N ILE A 284 8.78 -3.95 -19.77
CA ILE A 284 8.29 -5.28 -20.19
C ILE A 284 7.94 -6.09 -18.93
N ASN A 285 6.83 -6.85 -18.94
CA ASN A 285 6.28 -7.46 -17.71
C ASN A 285 6.97 -8.78 -17.37
N LEU A 286 7.03 -9.68 -18.34
CA LEU A 286 7.43 -11.07 -18.12
C LEU A 286 8.87 -11.27 -17.61
N PRO A 287 9.88 -10.48 -18.03
CA PRO A 287 11.20 -10.51 -17.41
C PRO A 287 11.19 -10.30 -15.89
N PHE A 288 10.36 -9.37 -15.39
CA PHE A 288 10.27 -9.07 -13.95
C PHE A 288 9.50 -10.12 -13.16
N VAL A 289 8.49 -10.76 -13.77
CA VAL A 289 7.80 -11.92 -13.17
C VAL A 289 8.79 -13.07 -12.96
N ARG A 290 9.63 -13.34 -13.96
CA ARG A 290 10.67 -14.38 -13.88
C ARG A 290 11.79 -14.01 -12.92
N LEU A 291 12.21 -12.75 -12.90
CA LEU A 291 13.19 -12.26 -11.93
C LEU A 291 12.68 -12.42 -10.48
N LEU A 292 11.42 -12.07 -10.22
CA LEU A 292 10.83 -12.26 -8.89
C LEU A 292 10.70 -13.74 -8.53
N ARG A 293 10.32 -14.60 -9.48
CA ARG A 293 10.36 -16.07 -9.28
C ARG A 293 11.75 -16.54 -8.89
N ASP A 294 12.78 -16.05 -9.56
CA ASP A 294 14.16 -16.48 -9.31
C ASP A 294 14.68 -15.93 -7.96
N LEU A 295 14.25 -14.73 -7.54
CA LEU A 295 14.51 -14.20 -6.19
C LEU A 295 13.87 -15.06 -5.09
N ILE A 296 12.59 -15.41 -5.27
CA ILE A 296 11.88 -16.26 -4.31
C ILE A 296 12.50 -17.66 -4.26
N ARG A 297 12.94 -18.20 -5.40
CA ARG A 297 13.67 -19.47 -5.42
C ARG A 297 15.01 -19.36 -4.72
N HIS A 298 15.77 -18.29 -4.96
CA HIS A 298 17.02 -18.04 -4.27
C HIS A 298 16.80 -18.06 -2.75
N ASP A 299 15.82 -17.32 -2.21
CA ASP A 299 15.51 -17.35 -0.77
C ASP A 299 15.17 -18.76 -0.23
N ILE A 300 14.33 -19.51 -0.97
CA ILE A 300 13.94 -20.86 -0.59
C ILE A 300 15.17 -21.80 -0.52
N TYR A 301 16.14 -21.63 -1.41
CA TYR A 301 17.26 -22.55 -1.59
C TYR A 301 18.60 -22.09 -0.98
N GLN A 302 18.76 -20.79 -0.67
CA GLN A 302 19.99 -20.19 -0.12
C GLN A 302 20.36 -20.79 1.25
N ASN A 303 19.36 -21.17 2.05
CA ASN A 303 19.57 -21.85 3.32
C ASN A 303 19.84 -23.35 3.10
N ALA A 304 21.03 -23.66 2.57
CA ALA A 304 21.53 -25.02 2.39
C ALA A 304 21.40 -25.80 3.72
N GLY A 305 20.49 -26.76 3.74
CA GLY A 305 20.25 -27.67 4.87
C GLY A 305 18.82 -27.68 5.40
N SER A 306 18.13 -26.54 5.58
CA SER A 306 16.84 -26.56 6.28
C SER A 306 15.64 -26.77 5.35
N LYS A 307 15.41 -25.86 4.38
CA LYS A 307 14.25 -25.87 3.48
C LYS A 307 14.40 -26.89 2.34
N VAL A 308 15.63 -27.12 1.87
CA VAL A 308 15.94 -28.13 0.83
C VAL A 308 15.73 -29.55 1.38
N GLN A 309 16.31 -29.86 2.54
CA GLN A 309 16.19 -31.18 3.17
C GLN A 309 14.73 -31.51 3.49
N LEU A 310 13.94 -30.51 3.92
CA LEU A 310 12.49 -30.63 4.13
C LEU A 310 11.74 -31.10 2.86
N LEU A 311 12.17 -30.66 1.67
CA LEU A 311 11.57 -31.07 0.40
C LEU A 311 12.09 -32.42 -0.10
N ALA A 312 13.35 -32.75 0.19
CA ALA A 312 14.01 -33.98 -0.23
C ALA A 312 13.58 -35.19 0.62
N ASP A 313 13.60 -35.06 1.95
CA ASP A 313 13.30 -36.14 2.90
C ASP A 313 11.81 -36.15 3.28
N ASP A 314 11.07 -37.17 2.85
CA ASP A 314 9.64 -37.30 3.20
C ASP A 314 9.40 -37.66 4.67
N LYS A 315 10.42 -38.12 5.40
CA LYS A 315 10.34 -38.47 6.82
C LYS A 315 10.71 -37.33 7.76
N ASP A 316 11.07 -36.16 7.22
CA ASP A 316 11.42 -35.00 8.03
C ASP A 316 10.23 -34.57 8.91
N PRO A 317 10.37 -34.56 10.26
CA PRO A 317 9.26 -34.27 11.18
C PRO A 317 8.69 -32.86 10.99
N ARG A 318 9.48 -31.91 10.48
CA ARG A 318 9.03 -30.53 10.22
C ARG A 318 7.95 -30.47 9.15
N ARG A 319 7.88 -31.46 8.25
CA ARG A 319 6.84 -31.52 7.21
C ARG A 319 5.44 -31.57 7.81
N ALA A 320 5.27 -32.23 8.96
CA ALA A 320 3.99 -32.28 9.66
C ALA A 320 3.53 -30.89 10.09
N ASP A 321 4.43 -30.07 10.65
CA ASP A 321 4.13 -28.68 11.04
C ASP A 321 3.75 -27.80 9.83
N TYR A 322 4.50 -27.89 8.74
CA TYR A 322 4.15 -27.18 7.51
C TYR A 322 2.77 -27.60 6.98
N LEU A 323 2.45 -28.89 7.00
CA LEU A 323 1.13 -29.35 6.56
C LEU A 323 0.02 -28.88 7.51
N ASP A 324 0.23 -28.90 8.82
CA ASP A 324 -0.71 -28.36 9.82
C ASP A 324 -0.97 -26.86 9.59
N ARG A 325 0.09 -26.07 9.41
CA ARG A 325 -0.02 -24.62 9.11
C ARG A 325 -0.73 -24.36 7.77
N PHE A 326 -0.51 -25.21 6.78
CA PHE A 326 -1.18 -25.10 5.48
C PHE A 326 -2.68 -25.38 5.63
N VAL A 327 -3.02 -26.47 6.31
CA VAL A 327 -4.41 -26.87 6.59
C VAL A 327 -5.14 -25.78 7.36
N ASP A 328 -4.50 -25.22 8.39
CA ASP A 328 -5.05 -24.13 9.17
C ASP A 328 -5.39 -22.92 8.28
N LYS A 329 -4.42 -22.43 7.48
CA LYS A 329 -4.60 -21.29 6.59
C LYS A 329 -5.66 -21.54 5.51
N GLU A 330 -5.58 -22.64 4.77
CA GLU A 330 -6.49 -22.93 3.67
C GLU A 330 -7.93 -23.11 4.17
N SER A 331 -8.09 -23.80 5.30
CA SER A 331 -9.40 -23.98 5.92
C SER A 331 -10.05 -22.68 6.36
N GLN A 332 -9.28 -21.72 6.90
CA GLN A 332 -9.81 -20.39 7.25
C GLN A 332 -10.29 -19.61 6.02
N VAL A 333 -9.65 -19.77 4.86
CA VAL A 333 -10.11 -19.14 3.60
C VAL A 333 -11.50 -19.67 3.21
N TYR A 334 -11.69 -20.99 3.25
CA TYR A 334 -12.99 -21.61 3.01
C TYR A 334 -14.04 -21.18 4.03
N LEU A 335 -13.71 -21.24 5.33
CA LEU A 335 -14.61 -20.80 6.40
C LEU A 335 -15.02 -19.35 6.23
N ARG A 336 -14.10 -18.43 5.89
CA ARG A 336 -14.42 -17.02 5.66
C ARG A 336 -15.38 -16.85 4.48
N ARG A 337 -15.18 -17.60 3.39
CA ARG A 337 -16.08 -17.58 2.23
C ARG A 337 -17.49 -18.03 2.62
N PHE A 338 -17.61 -19.12 3.37
CA PHE A 338 -18.91 -19.60 3.85
C PHE A 338 -19.52 -18.66 4.88
N TRP A 339 -18.72 -18.07 5.77
CA TRP A 339 -19.17 -17.08 6.74
C TRP A 339 -19.88 -15.90 6.08
N VAL A 340 -19.24 -15.30 5.06
CA VAL A 340 -19.82 -14.18 4.30
C VAL A 340 -21.13 -14.58 3.62
N LYS A 341 -21.27 -15.84 3.18
CA LYS A 341 -22.51 -16.37 2.58
C LYS A 341 -23.68 -16.43 3.59
N TYR A 342 -23.41 -16.56 4.89
CA TYR A 342 -24.43 -16.91 5.92
C TYR A 342 -24.61 -15.92 7.08
N ARG A 343 -23.68 -14.98 7.30
CA ARG A 343 -23.65 -14.11 8.50
C ARG A 343 -24.92 -13.27 8.71
N ASP A 344 -25.58 -12.85 7.64
CA ASP A 344 -26.74 -11.95 7.67
C ASP A 344 -28.07 -12.71 7.48
N LYS A 345 -28.10 -14.00 7.83
CA LYS A 345 -29.24 -14.91 7.61
C LYS A 345 -29.61 -15.66 8.88
N ASP A 346 -30.90 -15.94 9.06
CA ASP A 346 -31.38 -16.85 10.11
C ASP A 346 -31.18 -18.34 9.75
N ALA A 347 -31.51 -19.25 10.66
CA ALA A 347 -31.28 -20.70 10.48
C ALA A 347 -32.00 -21.29 9.23
N ASN A 348 -33.24 -20.86 8.96
CA ASN A 348 -34.00 -21.34 7.82
C ASN A 348 -33.46 -20.76 6.51
N GLN A 349 -33.19 -19.46 6.49
CA GLN A 349 -32.58 -18.78 5.35
C GLN A 349 -31.21 -19.36 4.99
N ARG A 350 -30.40 -19.74 5.99
CA ARG A 350 -29.10 -20.40 5.78
C ARG A 350 -29.26 -21.77 5.13
N LEU A 351 -30.23 -22.57 5.58
CA LEU A 351 -30.52 -23.89 5.02
C LEU A 351 -31.00 -23.77 3.56
N GLU A 352 -31.95 -22.88 3.27
CA GLU A 352 -32.41 -22.64 1.90
C GLU A 352 -31.27 -22.14 1.00
N THR A 353 -30.50 -21.15 1.45
CA THR A 353 -29.32 -20.65 0.70
C THR A 353 -28.27 -21.74 0.44
N PHE A 354 -28.14 -22.72 1.34
CA PHE A 354 -27.25 -23.85 1.14
C PHE A 354 -27.78 -24.83 0.09
N LEU A 355 -29.10 -25.07 0.08
CA LEU A 355 -29.75 -26.02 -0.81
C LEU A 355 -29.99 -25.47 -2.23
N ASP A 356 -30.19 -24.15 -2.40
CA ASP A 356 -30.46 -23.48 -3.70
C ASP A 356 -29.43 -23.82 -4.80
N GLY A 357 -28.17 -24.04 -4.41
CA GLY A 357 -27.09 -24.39 -5.33
C GLY A 357 -26.94 -25.89 -5.61
N LEU A 358 -27.77 -26.74 -5.01
CA LEU A 358 -27.60 -28.20 -4.99
C LEU A 358 -28.73 -28.91 -5.73
N ARG A 359 -28.38 -29.87 -6.58
CA ARG A 359 -29.38 -30.80 -7.13
C ARG A 359 -30.02 -31.63 -6.00
N PRO A 360 -31.36 -31.72 -5.90
CA PRO A 360 -32.03 -32.42 -4.82
C PRO A 360 -32.00 -33.94 -5.08
N TRP A 361 -31.03 -34.62 -4.47
CA TRP A 361 -30.91 -36.08 -4.53
C TRP A 361 -31.20 -36.69 -3.16
N PRO A 362 -31.94 -37.82 -3.07
CA PRO A 362 -32.37 -38.37 -1.79
C PRO A 362 -31.23 -38.62 -0.81
N VAL A 363 -30.12 -39.20 -1.28
CA VAL A 363 -28.92 -39.47 -0.46
C VAL A 363 -28.27 -38.18 0.06
N ARG A 364 -28.15 -37.16 -0.80
CA ARG A 364 -27.55 -35.87 -0.44
C ARG A 364 -28.38 -35.16 0.61
N LEU A 365 -29.69 -35.05 0.37
CA LEU A 365 -30.61 -34.39 1.28
C LEU A 365 -30.69 -35.13 2.61
N ALA A 366 -30.68 -36.47 2.58
CA ALA A 366 -30.66 -37.28 3.79
C ALA A 366 -29.41 -37.03 4.64
N ALA A 367 -28.23 -37.05 4.02
CA ALA A 367 -26.97 -36.77 4.71
C ALA A 367 -26.95 -35.34 5.29
N ILE A 368 -27.32 -34.32 4.51
CA ILE A 368 -27.37 -32.93 4.99
C ILE A 368 -28.32 -32.80 6.19
N HIS A 369 -29.54 -33.32 6.06
CA HIS A 369 -30.56 -33.20 7.10
C HIS A 369 -30.16 -33.93 8.38
N ARG A 370 -29.69 -35.18 8.30
CA ARG A 370 -29.30 -35.94 9.50
C ARG A 370 -28.08 -35.35 10.19
N TYR A 371 -27.21 -34.63 9.48
CA TYR A 371 -26.11 -33.90 10.09
C TYR A 371 -26.55 -32.61 10.79
N LEU A 372 -27.35 -31.77 10.11
CA LEU A 372 -27.78 -30.47 10.65
C LEU A 372 -28.89 -30.61 11.70
N GLN A 373 -29.75 -31.62 11.56
CA GLN A 373 -30.86 -31.91 12.48
C GLN A 373 -30.75 -33.35 13.02
N PRO A 374 -29.75 -33.62 13.88
CA PRO A 374 -29.52 -34.98 14.38
C PRO A 374 -30.69 -35.50 15.23
N GLN A 375 -31.43 -34.61 15.89
CA GLN A 375 -32.56 -34.93 16.77
C GLN A 375 -33.93 -35.03 16.06
N ALA A 376 -33.99 -34.77 14.75
CA ALA A 376 -35.25 -34.87 14.02
C ALA A 376 -35.74 -36.33 13.93
N ASP A 377 -37.04 -36.54 14.15
CA ASP A 377 -37.69 -37.84 14.02
C ASP A 377 -37.88 -38.25 12.54
N LEU A 378 -38.24 -39.51 12.32
CA LEU A 378 -38.45 -40.05 10.97
C LEU A 378 -39.57 -39.32 10.21
N ALA A 379 -40.59 -38.84 10.92
CA ALA A 379 -41.71 -38.10 10.33
C ALA A 379 -41.25 -36.75 9.74
N SER A 380 -40.54 -35.95 10.55
CA SER A 380 -40.00 -34.65 10.13
C SER A 380 -38.97 -34.79 9.01
N PHE A 381 -38.08 -35.79 9.11
CA PHE A 381 -37.13 -36.13 8.04
C PHE A 381 -37.83 -36.49 6.72
N SER A 382 -38.87 -37.33 6.79
CA SER A 382 -39.61 -37.75 5.60
C SER A 382 -40.36 -36.58 4.96
N ALA A 383 -40.92 -35.69 5.77
CA ALA A 383 -41.55 -34.46 5.30
C ALA A 383 -40.54 -33.55 4.56
N PHE A 384 -39.37 -33.32 5.15
CA PHE A 384 -38.29 -32.53 4.55
C PHE A 384 -37.85 -33.06 3.18
N LEU A 385 -37.70 -34.38 3.04
CA LEU A 385 -37.33 -34.99 1.76
C LEU A 385 -38.45 -34.89 0.72
N ARG A 386 -39.71 -35.14 1.10
CA ARG A 386 -40.85 -35.07 0.16
C ARG A 386 -41.12 -33.66 -0.35
N GLU A 387 -40.83 -32.64 0.45
CA GLU A 387 -40.97 -31.23 0.05
C GLU A 387 -39.99 -30.85 -1.07
N ARG A 388 -38.79 -31.45 -1.09
CA ARG A 388 -37.67 -31.04 -1.96
C ARG A 388 -37.37 -32.01 -3.10
N LEU A 389 -37.94 -33.21 -3.08
CA LEU A 389 -37.79 -34.21 -4.13
C LEU A 389 -39.00 -34.22 -5.09
N PRO A 390 -38.83 -34.62 -6.36
CA PRO A 390 -39.95 -34.77 -7.28
C PRO A 390 -41.04 -35.70 -6.72
N ARG A 391 -42.32 -35.37 -6.96
CA ARG A 391 -43.45 -36.20 -6.51
C ARG A 391 -43.30 -37.65 -6.98
N GLY A 392 -43.52 -38.61 -6.09
CA GLY A 392 -43.40 -40.05 -6.36
C GLY A 392 -41.98 -40.64 -6.29
N SER A 393 -40.95 -39.82 -6.07
CA SER A 393 -39.55 -40.30 -6.04
C SER A 393 -39.07 -40.90 -4.70
N LEU A 394 -39.89 -40.82 -3.64
CA LEU A 394 -39.54 -41.32 -2.30
C LEU A 394 -40.67 -42.18 -1.73
N THR A 395 -40.37 -43.45 -1.46
CA THR A 395 -41.25 -44.37 -0.72
C THR A 395 -40.92 -44.34 0.77
N ASP A 396 -41.88 -44.70 1.62
CA ASP A 396 -41.69 -44.72 3.09
C ASP A 396 -40.58 -45.68 3.51
N LYS A 397 -40.49 -46.84 2.85
CA LYS A 397 -39.40 -47.81 3.05
C LYS A 397 -38.03 -47.20 2.74
N ARG A 398 -37.92 -46.43 1.65
CA ARG A 398 -36.66 -45.77 1.26
C ARG A 398 -36.33 -44.62 2.20
N ALA A 399 -37.31 -43.87 2.68
CA ALA A 399 -37.11 -42.82 3.68
C ALA A 399 -36.57 -43.41 4.99
N ALA A 400 -37.15 -44.50 5.50
CA ALA A 400 -36.67 -45.21 6.67
C ALA A 400 -35.24 -45.74 6.48
N GLU A 401 -34.92 -46.34 5.33
CA GLU A 401 -33.55 -46.78 5.02
C GLU A 401 -32.54 -45.63 5.05
N LEU A 402 -32.86 -44.49 4.43
CA LEU A 402 -31.99 -43.32 4.41
C LEU A 402 -31.83 -42.71 5.81
N TYR A 403 -32.89 -42.71 6.63
CA TYR A 403 -32.88 -42.21 8.00
C TYR A 403 -31.89 -42.98 8.89
N GLU A 404 -31.94 -44.31 8.82
CA GLU A 404 -31.04 -45.20 9.56
C GLU A 404 -29.60 -45.14 9.03
N ARG A 405 -29.44 -45.19 7.71
CA ARG A 405 -28.12 -45.26 7.06
C ARG A 405 -27.28 -44.02 7.32
N TYR A 406 -27.90 -42.85 7.32
CA TYR A 406 -27.23 -41.55 7.51
C TYR A 406 -27.43 -40.98 8.92
N GLY A 407 -27.76 -41.81 9.91
CA GLY A 407 -27.94 -41.38 11.29
C GLY A 407 -26.70 -40.69 11.90
N PRO A 408 -26.87 -39.93 13.01
CA PRO A 408 -25.78 -39.25 13.70
C PRO A 408 -24.64 -40.20 14.07
N GLY A 409 -23.40 -39.77 13.83
CA GLY A 409 -22.19 -40.55 14.16
C GLY A 409 -21.83 -41.69 13.19
N LYS A 410 -22.65 -41.96 12.16
CA LYS A 410 -22.36 -43.01 11.15
C LYS A 410 -21.22 -42.62 10.19
N PHE A 411 -21.04 -41.32 9.96
CA PHE A 411 -20.01 -40.77 9.09
C PHE A 411 -19.30 -39.64 9.83
N ASN A 412 -17.99 -39.53 9.60
CA ASN A 412 -17.22 -38.36 10.03
C ASN A 412 -17.53 -37.16 9.10
N LEU A 413 -17.03 -35.97 9.42
CA LEU A 413 -17.38 -34.75 8.70
C LEU A 413 -16.93 -34.80 7.23
N ASN A 414 -15.74 -35.36 6.97
CA ASN A 414 -15.21 -35.47 5.62
C ASN A 414 -16.06 -36.40 4.75
N ASP A 415 -16.42 -37.57 5.26
CA ASP A 415 -17.29 -38.53 4.60
C ASP A 415 -18.70 -37.96 4.40
N GLN A 416 -19.20 -37.20 5.38
CA GLN A 416 -20.48 -36.51 5.27
C GLN A 416 -20.47 -35.51 4.12
N GLY A 417 -19.41 -34.70 4.00
CA GLY A 417 -19.23 -33.78 2.87
C GLY A 417 -19.12 -34.49 1.53
N TYR A 418 -18.41 -35.63 1.47
CA TYR A 418 -18.31 -36.46 0.27
C TYR A 418 -19.68 -37.01 -0.19
N VAL A 419 -20.45 -37.61 0.73
CA VAL A 419 -21.79 -38.14 0.47
C VAL A 419 -22.74 -37.02 0.02
N ALA A 420 -22.72 -35.89 0.72
CA ALA A 420 -23.53 -34.73 0.35
C ALA A 420 -23.01 -34.01 -0.92
N ARG A 421 -21.77 -34.28 -1.33
CA ARG A 421 -21.03 -33.57 -2.39
C ARG A 421 -20.99 -32.06 -2.15
N VAL A 422 -20.67 -31.68 -0.92
CA VAL A 422 -20.52 -30.30 -0.44
C VAL A 422 -19.19 -30.17 0.28
N HIS A 423 -18.71 -28.94 0.49
CA HIS A 423 -17.49 -28.76 1.27
C HIS A 423 -17.76 -29.12 2.75
N PRO A 424 -16.99 -30.02 3.37
CA PRO A 424 -17.25 -30.45 4.75
C PRO A 424 -17.30 -29.28 5.76
N LEU A 425 -16.39 -28.30 5.65
CA LEU A 425 -16.39 -27.11 6.52
C LEU A 425 -17.61 -26.19 6.33
N GLU A 426 -18.28 -26.21 5.16
CA GLU A 426 -19.53 -25.45 4.95
C GLU A 426 -20.65 -26.10 5.78
N LEU A 427 -20.72 -27.43 5.73
CA LEU A 427 -21.68 -28.22 6.50
C LEU A 427 -21.46 -28.07 8.01
N TRP A 428 -20.19 -28.13 8.46
CA TRP A 428 -19.83 -27.86 9.85
C TRP A 428 -20.25 -26.46 10.30
N LEU A 429 -19.93 -25.43 9.50
CA LEU A 429 -20.23 -24.05 9.86
C LEU A 429 -21.74 -23.83 10.01
N LEU A 430 -22.56 -24.44 9.15
CA LEU A 430 -24.02 -24.38 9.28
C LEU A 430 -24.51 -25.02 10.59
N GLY A 431 -23.97 -26.18 10.95
CA GLY A 431 -24.29 -26.83 12.23
C GLY A 431 -23.83 -26.01 13.44
N TYR A 432 -22.65 -25.38 13.36
CA TYR A 432 -22.13 -24.49 14.40
C TYR A 432 -23.03 -23.26 14.58
N LEU A 433 -23.41 -22.61 13.47
CA LEU A 433 -24.28 -21.43 13.46
C LEU A 433 -25.74 -21.71 13.88
N GLN A 434 -26.21 -22.96 13.78
CA GLN A 434 -27.50 -23.36 14.35
C GLN A 434 -27.44 -23.44 15.88
N LYS A 435 -26.33 -23.95 16.43
CA LYS A 435 -26.11 -24.05 17.88
C LYS A 435 -25.74 -22.71 18.51
N GLN A 436 -25.00 -21.87 17.78
CA GLN A 436 -24.56 -20.55 18.22
C GLN A 436 -24.91 -19.47 17.17
N PRO A 437 -26.17 -19.00 17.12
CA PRO A 437 -26.61 -18.04 16.10
C PRO A 437 -25.92 -16.67 16.15
N GLN A 438 -25.45 -16.28 17.34
CA GLN A 438 -24.81 -15.00 17.63
C GLN A 438 -23.27 -15.07 17.62
N ALA A 439 -22.69 -16.22 17.24
CA ALA A 439 -21.24 -16.36 17.20
C ALA A 439 -20.61 -15.35 16.23
N THR A 440 -19.37 -15.00 16.52
CA THR A 440 -18.48 -14.22 15.67
C THR A 440 -17.64 -15.14 14.77
N PHE A 441 -17.04 -14.57 13.73
CA PHE A 441 -16.13 -15.32 12.87
C PHE A 441 -14.92 -15.86 13.64
N GLY A 442 -14.40 -15.09 14.61
CA GLY A 442 -13.28 -15.51 15.45
C GLY A 442 -13.59 -16.75 16.27
N GLU A 443 -14.79 -16.81 16.87
CA GLU A 443 -15.25 -17.98 17.63
C GLU A 443 -15.44 -19.20 16.73
N ALA A 444 -15.99 -19.04 15.53
CA ALA A 444 -16.10 -20.14 14.56
C ALA A 444 -14.72 -20.67 14.12
N VAL A 445 -13.72 -19.79 13.94
CA VAL A 445 -12.35 -20.21 13.63
C VAL A 445 -11.73 -20.97 14.79
N ALA A 446 -11.89 -20.48 16.02
CA ALA A 446 -11.39 -21.16 17.22
C ALA A 446 -12.05 -22.53 17.43
N ALA A 447 -13.37 -22.62 17.26
CA ALA A 447 -14.14 -23.85 17.45
C ALA A 447 -13.88 -24.93 16.38
N SER A 448 -13.48 -24.54 15.16
CA SER A 448 -13.28 -25.47 14.04
C SER A 448 -11.92 -26.18 14.03
N GLY A 449 -11.07 -26.01 15.04
CA GLY A 449 -9.68 -26.49 15.01
C GLY A 449 -9.54 -27.99 14.70
N ALA A 450 -10.36 -28.83 15.31
CA ALA A 450 -10.32 -30.28 15.10
C ALA A 450 -10.88 -30.66 13.72
N GLU A 451 -11.97 -30.04 13.31
CA GLU A 451 -12.67 -30.31 12.05
C GLU A 451 -11.84 -29.87 10.84
N ARG A 452 -11.11 -28.75 10.95
CA ARG A 452 -10.16 -28.33 9.93
C ARG A 452 -9.06 -29.38 9.72
N LYS A 453 -8.53 -29.97 10.80
CA LYS A 453 -7.55 -31.07 10.70
C LYS A 453 -8.17 -32.34 10.10
N GLU A 454 -9.40 -32.68 10.51
CA GLU A 454 -10.10 -33.88 10.03
C GLU A 454 -10.37 -33.85 8.51
N VAL A 455 -10.87 -32.72 7.99
CA VAL A 455 -11.18 -32.53 6.57
C VAL A 455 -9.95 -32.73 5.68
N TYR A 456 -8.77 -32.40 6.22
CA TYR A 456 -7.50 -32.57 5.55
C TYR A 456 -6.73 -33.82 6.02
N GLY A 457 -7.35 -34.72 6.80
CA GLY A 457 -6.72 -35.94 7.29
C GLY A 457 -6.15 -36.83 6.17
N TRP A 458 -6.72 -36.75 4.97
CA TRP A 458 -6.19 -37.43 3.78
C TRP A 458 -4.79 -36.94 3.40
N LEU A 459 -4.43 -35.68 3.68
CA LEU A 459 -3.13 -35.10 3.35
C LEU A 459 -2.00 -35.74 4.16
N PHE A 460 -2.26 -36.02 5.44
CA PHE A 460 -1.33 -36.71 6.35
C PHE A 460 -1.25 -38.21 6.07
N LYS A 461 -2.35 -38.83 5.60
CA LYS A 461 -2.42 -40.26 5.27
C LYS A 461 -2.02 -40.60 3.83
N SER A 462 -1.90 -39.60 2.97
CA SER A 462 -1.64 -39.80 1.54
C SER A 462 -0.32 -40.53 1.32
N ARG A 463 -0.24 -41.43 0.33
CA ARG A 463 1.06 -41.99 -0.13
C ARG A 463 1.71 -41.09 -1.21
N HIS A 464 0.99 -40.09 -1.70
CA HIS A 464 1.42 -39.24 -2.81
C HIS A 464 2.28 -38.06 -2.32
N LYS A 465 3.60 -38.28 -2.24
CA LYS A 465 4.60 -37.27 -1.88
C LYS A 465 4.41 -35.94 -2.63
N ASN A 466 4.18 -36.01 -3.94
CA ASN A 466 3.99 -34.82 -4.79
C ASN A 466 2.82 -33.92 -4.34
N ALA A 467 1.74 -34.50 -3.80
CA ALA A 467 0.62 -33.72 -3.32
C ALA A 467 0.99 -32.93 -2.06
N ARG A 468 1.70 -33.54 -1.10
CA ARG A 468 2.20 -32.88 0.12
C ARG A 468 3.26 -31.84 -0.22
N ASP A 469 4.23 -32.18 -1.06
CA ASP A 469 5.31 -31.29 -1.48
C ASP A 469 4.77 -30.00 -2.11
N LYS A 470 3.70 -30.10 -2.91
CA LYS A 470 3.07 -28.91 -3.48
C LYS A 470 2.54 -27.94 -2.41
N ARG A 471 1.98 -28.45 -1.31
CA ARG A 471 1.44 -27.62 -0.21
C ARG A 471 2.56 -27.02 0.63
N ILE A 472 3.59 -27.82 0.90
CA ILE A 472 4.81 -27.35 1.57
C ILE A 472 5.45 -26.23 0.75
N ARG A 473 5.59 -26.40 -0.57
CA ARG A 473 6.12 -25.37 -1.48
C ARG A 473 5.30 -24.08 -1.45
N ILE A 474 3.97 -24.15 -1.33
CA ILE A 474 3.12 -22.95 -1.18
C ILE A 474 3.50 -22.18 0.09
N LEU A 475 3.71 -22.87 1.22
CA LEU A 475 4.12 -22.20 2.45
C LEU A 475 5.56 -21.68 2.40
N LEU A 476 6.48 -22.42 1.81
CA LEU A 476 7.84 -21.94 1.59
C LEU A 476 7.86 -20.68 0.70
N GLU A 477 7.01 -20.62 -0.32
CA GLU A 477 6.81 -19.40 -1.12
C GLU A 477 6.29 -18.25 -0.25
N VAL A 478 5.29 -18.49 0.60
CA VAL A 478 4.77 -17.47 1.52
C VAL A 478 5.87 -16.96 2.47
N GLU A 479 6.68 -17.85 3.03
CA GLU A 479 7.80 -17.47 3.91
C GLU A 479 8.85 -16.64 3.16
N ALA A 480 9.24 -17.04 1.96
CA ALA A 480 10.16 -16.25 1.12
C ALA A 480 9.60 -14.86 0.78
N PHE A 481 8.28 -14.73 0.60
CA PHE A 481 7.65 -13.42 0.45
C PHE A 481 7.62 -12.58 1.74
N LEU A 482 7.64 -13.20 2.93
CA LEU A 482 7.83 -12.50 4.20
C LEU A 482 9.27 -11.98 4.30
N ASP A 483 10.26 -12.77 3.88
CA ASP A 483 11.66 -12.36 3.86
C ASP A 483 11.87 -11.19 2.87
N LEU A 484 11.29 -11.29 1.66
CA LEU A 484 11.24 -10.17 0.70
C LEU A 484 10.53 -8.93 1.26
N HIS A 485 9.43 -9.13 2.01
CA HIS A 485 8.70 -8.04 2.65
C HIS A 485 9.57 -7.31 3.67
N GLN A 486 10.35 -8.02 4.50
CA GLN A 486 11.29 -7.39 5.43
C GLN A 486 12.32 -6.52 4.71
N GLN A 487 12.83 -6.99 3.57
CA GLN A 487 13.72 -6.18 2.72
C GLN A 487 13.00 -4.92 2.21
N TRP A 488 11.77 -5.07 1.71
CA TRP A 488 10.98 -3.94 1.21
C TRP A 488 10.61 -2.94 2.31
N LYS A 489 10.37 -3.39 3.55
CA LYS A 489 10.13 -2.51 4.73
C LYS A 489 11.34 -1.61 5.00
N LYS A 490 12.57 -2.15 4.93
CA LYS A 490 13.81 -1.35 5.06
C LYS A 490 13.91 -0.27 3.98
N LEU A 491 13.36 -0.55 2.80
CA LEU A 491 13.28 0.35 1.65
C LEU A 491 11.97 1.19 1.61
N GLY A 492 11.33 1.42 2.76
CA GLY A 492 10.18 2.32 2.88
C GLY A 492 8.82 1.74 2.46
N TYR A 493 8.69 0.42 2.25
CA TYR A 493 7.37 -0.17 1.96
C TYR A 493 6.40 0.04 3.14
N PRO A 494 5.18 0.56 2.90
CA PRO A 494 4.37 1.12 3.98
C PRO A 494 3.42 0.12 4.64
N PHE A 495 3.23 -1.07 4.07
CA PHE A 495 2.25 -2.05 4.54
C PHE A 495 2.90 -3.21 5.28
N ASP A 496 2.13 -3.87 6.14
CA ASP A 496 2.62 -4.95 7.03
C ASP A 496 2.69 -6.31 6.34
N HIS A 497 2.16 -6.42 5.11
CA HIS A 497 2.16 -7.65 4.33
C HIS A 497 2.35 -7.38 2.83
N LEU A 498 3.06 -8.29 2.16
CA LEU A 498 3.04 -8.44 0.70
C LEU A 498 2.05 -9.52 0.27
N VAL A 499 1.51 -9.39 -0.94
CA VAL A 499 0.78 -10.47 -1.59
C VAL A 499 1.80 -11.52 -2.04
N PRO A 500 1.75 -12.76 -1.53
CA PRO A 500 2.73 -13.80 -1.83
C PRO A 500 2.45 -14.42 -3.20
N SER A 501 2.70 -13.64 -4.26
CA SER A 501 2.49 -14.04 -5.64
C SER A 501 3.47 -13.30 -6.56
N TYR A 502 3.90 -13.93 -7.66
CA TYR A 502 4.72 -13.25 -8.67
C TYR A 502 4.00 -12.06 -9.34
N ALA A 503 2.68 -11.94 -9.19
CA ALA A 503 1.93 -10.74 -9.57
C ALA A 503 2.41 -9.46 -8.83
N THR A 504 3.09 -9.62 -7.70
CA THR A 504 3.71 -8.51 -6.95
C THR A 504 4.72 -7.75 -7.79
N ALA A 505 5.41 -8.41 -8.73
CA ALA A 505 6.31 -7.74 -9.69
C ALA A 505 5.60 -6.70 -10.58
N LEU A 506 4.28 -6.80 -10.70
CA LEU A 506 3.43 -5.94 -11.52
C LEU A 506 2.49 -5.05 -10.69
N GLY A 507 2.67 -4.99 -9.37
CA GLY A 507 1.99 -4.04 -8.50
C GLY A 507 0.77 -4.57 -7.73
N SER A 508 0.50 -5.88 -7.72
CA SER A 508 -0.65 -6.45 -7.00
C SER A 508 -0.60 -6.27 -5.48
N SER A 509 0.59 -6.01 -4.91
CA SER A 509 0.75 -5.72 -3.48
C SER A 509 0.33 -4.29 -3.12
N GLY A 510 0.15 -3.42 -4.10
CA GLY A 510 -0.07 -1.99 -3.94
C GLY A 510 1.13 -1.25 -3.33
N ASP A 511 1.12 0.07 -3.39
CA ASP A 511 2.12 0.94 -2.76
C ASP A 511 1.49 2.32 -2.43
N ARG A 512 2.25 3.20 -1.76
CA ARG A 512 1.94 4.62 -1.58
C ARG A 512 2.86 5.47 -2.46
N PRO A 513 2.36 6.54 -3.10
CA PRO A 513 3.24 7.49 -3.79
C PRO A 513 4.38 8.00 -2.89
N ALA A 514 4.11 8.37 -1.64
CA ALA A 514 5.14 8.82 -0.71
C ALA A 514 6.21 7.74 -0.40
N ALA A 515 5.82 6.46 -0.30
CA ALA A 515 6.74 5.36 -0.07
C ALA A 515 7.63 5.04 -1.28
N LEU A 516 7.14 5.28 -2.50
CA LEU A 516 7.96 5.24 -3.71
C LEU A 516 8.93 6.42 -3.77
N ALA A 517 8.50 7.62 -3.38
CA ALA A 517 9.39 8.77 -3.26
C ALA A 517 10.49 8.52 -2.24
N GLU A 518 10.18 7.85 -1.12
CA GLU A 518 11.17 7.44 -0.11
C GLU A 518 12.21 6.46 -0.69
N LEU A 519 11.78 5.44 -1.44
CA LEU A 519 12.71 4.55 -2.16
C LEU A 519 13.59 5.32 -3.15
N MET A 520 13.02 6.29 -3.89
CA MET A 520 13.80 7.14 -4.78
C MET A 520 14.80 8.00 -4.00
N GLY A 521 14.41 8.52 -2.85
CA GLY A 521 15.28 9.23 -1.91
C GLY A 521 16.45 8.35 -1.46
N ILE A 522 16.21 7.09 -1.11
CA ILE A 522 17.28 6.12 -0.78
C ILE A 522 18.26 5.99 -1.94
N ILE A 523 17.78 5.83 -3.18
CA ILE A 523 18.62 5.71 -4.37
C ILE A 523 19.45 6.98 -4.62
N VAL A 524 18.83 8.16 -4.51
CA VAL A 524 19.50 9.46 -4.70
C VAL A 524 20.51 9.75 -3.58
N ASN A 525 20.22 9.27 -2.37
CA ASN A 525 21.07 9.38 -1.18
C ASN A 525 22.09 8.24 -1.07
N ASP A 526 22.53 7.67 -2.20
CA ASP A 526 23.58 6.64 -2.23
C ASP A 526 23.26 5.41 -1.35
N GLY A 527 21.99 5.02 -1.27
CA GLY A 527 21.53 3.88 -0.47
C GLY A 527 21.27 4.19 1.00
N VAL A 528 21.34 5.45 1.41
CA VAL A 528 21.04 5.92 2.78
C VAL A 528 19.60 6.40 2.89
N ARG A 529 18.85 5.80 3.82
CA ARG A 529 17.52 6.24 4.23
C ARG A 529 17.65 7.43 5.17
N MET A 530 17.42 8.63 4.64
CA MET A 530 17.41 9.87 5.39
C MET A 530 16.01 10.17 5.96
N PRO A 531 15.89 10.85 7.12
CA PRO A 531 14.60 11.27 7.64
C PRO A 531 13.91 12.24 6.66
N THR A 532 12.58 12.16 6.60
CA THR A 532 11.77 13.15 5.87
C THR A 532 11.48 14.34 6.77
N LEU A 533 11.97 15.51 6.38
CA LEU A 533 11.77 16.77 7.09
C LEU A 533 10.61 17.53 6.47
N ARG A 534 9.66 17.95 7.31
CA ARG A 534 8.50 18.78 6.91
C ARG A 534 8.33 20.03 7.75
N LEU A 535 8.89 19.99 8.95
CA LEU A 535 8.96 21.07 9.90
C LEU A 535 10.44 21.32 10.18
N GLU A 536 10.81 22.59 10.27
CA GLU A 536 12.16 23.03 10.58
C GLU A 536 12.30 23.40 12.06
N HIS A 537 11.33 24.14 12.60
CA HIS A 537 11.33 24.59 14.00
C HIS A 537 9.91 24.70 14.55
N LEU A 538 9.78 24.43 15.85
CA LEU A 538 8.59 24.74 16.66
C LEU A 538 9.03 25.59 17.85
N ASP A 539 8.54 26.83 17.91
CA ASP A 539 8.83 27.75 18.99
C ASP A 539 7.56 27.97 19.82
N PHE A 540 7.57 27.48 21.06
CA PHE A 540 6.49 27.64 22.02
C PHE A 540 6.76 28.83 22.93
N ALA A 541 5.72 29.63 23.19
CA ALA A 541 5.68 30.65 24.22
C ALA A 541 6.88 31.63 24.19
N LEU A 542 7.23 32.10 22.99
CA LEU A 542 8.37 33.01 22.75
C LEU A 542 8.29 34.25 23.65
N GLY A 543 9.40 34.58 24.32
CA GLY A 543 9.48 35.72 25.23
C GLY A 543 8.85 35.48 26.61
N THR A 544 8.49 34.24 26.95
CA THR A 544 7.99 33.86 28.28
C THR A 544 8.97 32.94 29.01
N PRO A 545 8.85 32.76 30.34
CA PRO A 545 9.64 31.77 31.08
C PRO A 545 9.43 30.31 30.62
N TYR A 546 8.38 30.05 29.83
CA TYR A 546 8.07 28.73 29.27
C TYR A 546 8.57 28.58 27.83
N GLU A 547 9.36 29.54 27.31
CA GLU A 547 9.89 29.50 25.95
C GLU A 547 10.62 28.18 25.69
N THR A 548 10.14 27.43 24.70
CA THR A 548 10.70 26.11 24.34
C THR A 548 10.81 26.01 22.83
N ARG A 549 12.00 25.69 22.32
CA ARG A 549 12.26 25.54 20.89
C ARG A 549 12.62 24.11 20.55
N PHE A 550 11.92 23.53 19.58
CA PHE A 550 12.22 22.22 19.02
C PHE A 550 12.75 22.36 17.60
N ALA A 551 13.74 21.53 17.25
CA ALA A 551 14.26 21.38 15.90
C ALA A 551 14.39 19.88 15.59
N PRO A 552 14.34 19.47 14.31
CA PRO A 552 14.67 18.11 13.92
C PRO A 552 16.04 17.69 14.44
N GLU A 553 16.11 16.47 14.96
CA GLU A 553 17.38 15.87 15.32
C GLU A 553 18.23 15.63 14.05
N ALA A 554 19.47 16.11 14.07
CA ALA A 554 20.41 15.88 12.98
C ALA A 554 20.89 14.43 13.00
N THR A 555 20.20 13.54 12.29
CA THR A 555 20.60 12.13 12.14
C THR A 555 21.40 11.91 10.87
N LEU A 556 22.39 11.01 10.92
CA LEU A 556 23.20 10.62 9.75
C LEU A 556 22.43 9.72 8.75
N GLY A 557 21.16 9.40 9.02
CA GLY A 557 20.39 8.41 8.26
C GLY A 557 20.89 6.98 8.49
N GLN A 558 20.21 6.01 7.88
CA GLN A 558 20.59 4.59 7.95
C GLN A 558 20.91 4.05 6.56
N ARG A 559 22.09 3.45 6.36
CA ARG A 559 22.39 2.73 5.12
C ARG A 559 21.54 1.46 5.06
N VAL A 560 20.66 1.40 4.07
CA VAL A 560 19.72 0.29 3.84
C VAL A 560 19.91 -0.39 2.48
N MET A 561 20.79 0.17 1.65
CA MET A 561 21.17 -0.31 0.33
C MET A 561 22.67 -0.04 0.12
N THR A 562 23.32 -0.98 -0.55
CA THR A 562 24.72 -0.93 -0.96
C THR A 562 24.93 0.24 -1.93
N SER A 563 26.01 1.01 -1.80
CA SER A 563 26.23 2.25 -2.58
C SER A 563 26.27 1.97 -4.10
N GLU A 564 26.94 0.90 -4.48
CA GLU A 564 27.08 0.43 -5.85
C GLU A 564 25.73 -0.01 -6.44
N VAL A 565 24.84 -0.57 -5.61
CA VAL A 565 23.46 -0.89 -5.98
C VAL A 565 22.65 0.39 -6.22
N ALA A 566 22.74 1.38 -5.33
CA ALA A 566 22.08 2.66 -5.50
C ALA A 566 22.55 3.38 -6.77
N THR A 567 23.86 3.36 -7.05
CA THR A 567 24.45 3.93 -8.26
C THR A 567 23.97 3.20 -9.52
N THR A 568 23.95 1.86 -9.50
CA THR A 568 23.44 1.03 -10.61
C THR A 568 21.96 1.32 -10.89
N LEU A 569 21.13 1.41 -9.85
CA LEU A 569 19.72 1.76 -9.97
C LEU A 569 19.52 3.17 -10.54
N ARG A 570 20.28 4.16 -10.04
CA ARG A 570 20.22 5.54 -10.53
C ARG A 570 20.52 5.61 -12.03
N ASN A 571 21.60 4.94 -12.47
CA ASN A 571 21.98 4.89 -13.88
C ASN A 571 20.94 4.13 -14.74
N ALA A 572 20.37 3.03 -14.24
CA ALA A 572 19.33 2.30 -14.95
C ALA A 572 18.03 3.12 -15.08
N LEU A 573 17.69 3.91 -14.06
CA LEU A 573 16.52 4.79 -14.04
C LEU A 573 16.67 5.98 -14.99
N SER A 574 17.88 6.51 -15.21
CA SER A 574 18.10 7.58 -16.20
C SER A 574 17.73 7.10 -17.61
N GLN A 575 18.07 5.87 -17.96
CA GLN A 575 17.75 5.31 -19.29
C GLN A 575 16.26 5.17 -19.56
N VAL A 576 15.42 5.08 -18.53
CA VAL A 576 13.95 5.12 -18.68
C VAL A 576 13.49 6.47 -19.24
N VAL A 577 14.17 7.55 -18.87
CA VAL A 577 13.93 8.92 -19.34
C VAL A 577 14.67 9.21 -20.63
N ASP A 578 15.85 8.65 -20.87
CA ASP A 578 16.61 8.92 -22.11
C ASP A 578 16.02 8.20 -23.33
N ALA A 579 15.57 6.96 -23.16
CA ALA A 579 15.14 6.11 -24.29
C ALA A 579 13.94 5.21 -23.98
N GLY A 580 13.34 5.33 -22.79
CA GLY A 580 12.29 4.45 -22.33
C GLY A 580 10.89 5.05 -22.31
N THR A 581 10.08 4.51 -21.41
CA THR A 581 8.68 4.93 -21.21
C THR A 581 8.50 6.40 -20.81
N ALA A 582 9.55 7.08 -20.32
CA ALA A 582 9.54 8.48 -19.92
C ALA A 582 10.28 9.41 -20.91
N ARG A 583 10.61 8.95 -22.12
CA ARG A 583 11.38 9.70 -23.15
C ARG A 583 10.93 11.13 -23.45
N ARG A 584 9.67 11.45 -23.18
CA ARG A 584 9.11 12.80 -23.41
C ARG A 584 9.79 13.89 -22.56
N LEU A 585 10.43 13.50 -21.45
CA LEU A 585 11.14 14.38 -20.52
C LEU A 585 12.62 14.61 -20.89
N GLN A 586 13.15 13.88 -21.89
CA GLN A 586 14.52 14.08 -22.35
C GLN A 586 14.76 15.55 -22.72
N GLY A 587 15.84 16.13 -22.20
CA GLY A 587 16.22 17.53 -22.44
C GLY A 587 15.27 18.59 -21.87
N THR A 588 14.30 18.21 -21.02
CA THR A 588 13.30 19.15 -20.49
C THR A 588 13.85 20.02 -19.35
N PHE A 589 14.69 19.43 -18.49
CA PHE A 589 15.26 20.12 -17.33
C PHE A 589 16.72 20.47 -17.58
N SER A 590 17.02 21.77 -17.49
CA SER A 590 18.37 22.32 -17.55
C SER A 590 18.56 23.31 -16.42
N ARG A 591 19.81 23.49 -16.02
CA ARG A 591 20.24 24.56 -15.12
C ARG A 591 20.15 25.91 -15.84
N PRO A 592 20.15 27.04 -15.11
CA PRO A 592 20.16 28.38 -15.71
C PRO A 592 21.38 28.66 -16.59
N ASP A 593 22.50 27.95 -16.39
CA ASP A 593 23.69 28.01 -17.26
C ASP A 593 23.56 27.18 -18.55
N GLY A 594 22.40 26.54 -18.77
CA GLY A 594 22.11 25.69 -19.94
C GLY A 594 22.53 24.23 -19.78
N ALA A 595 23.26 23.85 -18.72
CA ALA A 595 23.69 22.47 -18.53
C ALA A 595 22.48 21.54 -18.24
N PRO A 596 22.37 20.38 -18.91
CA PRO A 596 21.24 19.47 -18.70
C PRO A 596 21.28 18.88 -17.29
N LEU A 597 20.11 18.81 -16.64
CA LEU A 597 19.95 18.08 -15.39
C LEU A 597 19.61 16.62 -15.71
N VAL A 598 20.47 15.70 -15.28
CA VAL A 598 20.21 14.26 -15.42
C VAL A 598 18.92 13.93 -14.67
N MET A 599 18.00 13.26 -15.35
CA MET A 599 16.72 12.85 -14.81
C MET A 599 16.58 11.35 -14.95
N GLY A 600 15.98 10.71 -13.97
CA GLY A 600 15.62 9.30 -14.05
C GLY A 600 14.35 9.02 -13.29
N GLY A 601 13.73 7.88 -13.55
CA GLY A 601 12.51 7.51 -12.86
C GLY A 601 11.88 6.23 -13.33
N LYS A 602 10.80 5.83 -12.65
CA LYS A 602 10.00 4.68 -13.03
C LYS A 602 8.54 5.06 -13.20
N THR A 603 8.00 4.63 -14.33
CA THR A 603 6.60 4.73 -14.69
C THR A 603 5.79 3.52 -14.20
N GLY A 604 4.52 3.74 -13.87
CA GLY A 604 3.56 2.68 -13.61
C GLY A 604 2.15 3.06 -14.01
N THR A 605 1.37 2.06 -14.37
CA THR A 605 -0.07 2.19 -14.67
C THR A 605 -0.76 1.02 -14.02
N GLY A 606 -1.74 1.30 -13.18
CA GLY A 606 -2.61 0.31 -12.55
C GLY A 606 -4.02 0.38 -13.13
N ASP A 607 -4.65 -0.78 -13.28
CA ASP A 607 -6.04 -0.94 -13.68
C ASP A 607 -6.66 -1.95 -12.73
N ASN A 608 -7.16 -1.45 -11.59
CA ASN A 608 -7.67 -2.29 -10.53
C ASN A 608 -9.11 -2.70 -10.86
N ARG A 609 -9.35 -4.01 -10.98
CA ARG A 609 -10.64 -4.57 -11.41
C ARG A 609 -11.00 -5.80 -10.60
N LEU A 610 -12.27 -5.89 -10.21
CA LEU A 610 -12.87 -7.12 -9.73
C LEU A 610 -13.34 -7.95 -10.92
N GLN A 611 -12.71 -9.10 -11.12
CA GLN A 611 -13.08 -10.05 -12.15
C GLN A 611 -13.65 -11.33 -11.55
N THR A 612 -14.71 -11.85 -12.15
CA THR A 612 -15.19 -13.22 -11.87
C THR A 612 -14.88 -14.10 -13.07
N PHE A 613 -14.53 -15.37 -12.81
CA PHE A 613 -14.11 -16.31 -13.85
C PHE A 613 -15.09 -17.48 -13.94
N SER A 614 -15.25 -18.03 -15.13
CA SER A 614 -15.91 -19.32 -15.34
C SER A 614 -15.00 -20.47 -14.91
N ALA A 615 -15.54 -21.69 -14.81
CA ALA A 615 -14.75 -22.88 -14.52
C ALA A 615 -13.61 -23.12 -15.53
N GLY A 616 -13.77 -22.65 -16.78
CA GLY A 616 -12.75 -22.71 -17.83
C GLY A 616 -11.73 -21.56 -17.82
N GLY A 617 -11.80 -20.65 -16.84
CA GLY A 617 -10.86 -19.53 -16.72
C GLY A 617 -11.20 -18.30 -17.57
N HIS A 618 -12.38 -18.25 -18.21
CA HIS A 618 -12.82 -17.06 -18.95
C HIS A 618 -13.45 -16.02 -18.01
N VAL A 619 -13.16 -14.74 -18.24
CA VAL A 619 -13.75 -13.63 -17.48
C VAL A 619 -15.25 -13.54 -17.76
N ARG A 620 -16.08 -13.69 -16.72
CA ARG A 620 -17.54 -13.55 -16.78
C ARG A 620 -18.01 -12.13 -16.50
N SER A 621 -17.38 -11.46 -15.54
CA SER A 621 -17.65 -10.06 -15.22
C SER A 621 -16.35 -9.35 -14.87
N SER A 622 -16.30 -8.04 -15.12
CA SER A 622 -15.13 -7.21 -14.89
C SER A 622 -15.56 -5.80 -14.49
N LYS A 623 -15.50 -5.49 -13.20
CA LYS A 623 -15.86 -4.19 -12.63
C LYS A 623 -14.58 -3.42 -12.29
N ALA A 624 -14.38 -2.26 -12.91
CA ALA A 624 -13.27 -1.38 -12.55
C ALA A 624 -13.51 -0.76 -11.17
N LEU A 625 -12.45 -0.71 -10.36
CA LEU A 625 -12.44 -0.07 -9.04
C LEU A 625 -11.74 1.29 -9.12
N ASN A 626 -10.58 1.33 -9.78
CA ASN A 626 -9.86 2.58 -10.05
C ASN A 626 -8.79 2.38 -11.12
N ARG A 627 -8.30 3.51 -11.64
CA ARG A 627 -7.16 3.56 -12.57
C ARG A 627 -6.12 4.55 -12.06
N THR A 628 -4.86 4.14 -12.08
CA THR A 628 -3.72 4.96 -11.65
C THR A 628 -2.69 5.09 -12.78
N ALA A 629 -2.01 6.22 -12.83
CA ALA A 629 -0.78 6.38 -13.57
C ALA A 629 0.20 7.19 -12.72
N THR A 630 1.35 6.60 -12.42
CA THR A 630 2.34 7.21 -11.53
C THR A 630 3.69 7.29 -12.21
N PHE A 631 4.40 8.38 -11.93
CA PHE A 631 5.81 8.54 -12.23
C PHE A 631 6.55 8.92 -10.96
N VAL A 632 7.47 8.06 -10.51
CA VAL A 632 8.44 8.36 -9.45
C VAL A 632 9.75 8.74 -10.09
N PHE A 633 10.39 9.82 -9.66
CA PHE A 633 11.50 10.43 -10.39
C PHE A 633 12.54 11.08 -9.48
N TYR A 634 13.74 11.29 -10.03
CA TYR A 634 14.73 12.25 -9.54
C TYR A 634 15.09 13.25 -10.65
N ILE A 635 15.46 14.47 -10.27
CA ILE A 635 15.93 15.54 -11.15
C ILE A 635 17.22 16.10 -10.58
N GLY A 636 18.31 15.92 -11.32
CA GLY A 636 19.65 16.28 -10.86
C GLY A 636 20.06 15.51 -9.60
N PRO A 637 21.02 16.04 -8.83
CA PRO A 637 21.60 15.34 -7.69
C PRO A 637 20.76 15.43 -6.40
N ARG A 638 19.81 16.37 -6.33
CA ARG A 638 19.13 16.72 -5.06
C ARG A 638 17.62 16.52 -5.05
N HIS A 639 16.95 16.60 -6.20
CA HIS A 639 15.49 16.62 -6.21
C HIS A 639 14.91 15.28 -6.60
N PHE A 640 13.85 14.87 -5.93
CA PHE A 640 13.13 13.66 -6.26
C PHE A 640 11.68 13.74 -5.79
N GLY A 641 10.81 12.89 -6.30
CA GLY A 641 9.40 13.01 -6.02
C GLY A 641 8.52 12.05 -6.78
N THR A 642 7.23 12.32 -6.72
CA THR A 642 6.20 11.54 -7.40
C THR A 642 5.13 12.42 -7.99
N LEU A 643 4.64 12.03 -9.16
CA LEU A 643 3.42 12.56 -9.76
C LEU A 643 2.47 11.40 -10.06
N THR A 644 1.25 11.47 -9.51
CA THR A 644 0.22 10.45 -9.71
C THR A 644 -1.04 11.07 -10.29
N ALA A 645 -1.56 10.46 -11.35
CA ALA A 645 -2.89 10.69 -11.89
C ALA A 645 -3.80 9.52 -11.47
N TYR A 646 -5.01 9.81 -11.00
CA TYR A 646 -5.93 8.83 -10.44
C TYR A 646 -7.38 9.14 -10.80
N VAL A 647 -8.14 8.08 -11.10
CA VAL A 647 -9.60 8.12 -11.25
C VAL A 647 -10.21 7.02 -10.40
N ASP A 648 -11.17 7.39 -9.57
CA ASP A 648 -11.88 6.48 -8.66
C ASP A 648 -13.13 5.88 -9.33
N GLY A 649 -13.60 4.77 -8.77
CA GLY A 649 -14.88 4.16 -9.08
C GLY A 649 -14.94 3.46 -10.44
N SER A 650 -16.15 3.00 -10.79
CA SER A 650 -16.41 2.29 -12.05
C SER A 650 -16.21 3.15 -13.29
N GLU A 651 -16.28 4.48 -13.16
CA GLU A 651 -16.02 5.43 -14.25
C GLU A 651 -14.59 5.31 -14.81
N SER A 652 -13.65 4.85 -13.98
CA SER A 652 -12.27 4.56 -14.40
C SER A 652 -12.17 3.60 -15.60
N SER A 653 -13.20 2.79 -15.86
CA SER A 653 -13.31 1.92 -17.05
C SER A 653 -13.36 2.67 -18.38
N GLN A 654 -13.75 3.95 -18.37
CA GLN A 654 -13.81 4.81 -19.56
C GLN A 654 -12.43 5.37 -19.93
N PHE A 655 -11.45 5.26 -19.04
CA PHE A 655 -10.13 5.85 -19.21
C PHE A 655 -9.13 4.85 -19.77
N LYS A 656 -8.31 5.32 -20.71
CA LYS A 656 -7.22 4.54 -21.33
C LYS A 656 -5.85 5.16 -21.11
N PHE A 657 -5.73 6.19 -20.26
CA PHE A 657 -4.46 6.87 -20.04
C PHE A 657 -3.41 5.92 -19.48
N THR A 658 -2.15 6.18 -19.81
CA THR A 658 -0.99 5.45 -19.30
C THR A 658 -0.10 6.38 -18.48
N SER A 659 1.02 5.86 -18.00
CA SER A 659 2.09 6.66 -17.38
C SER A 659 2.68 7.76 -18.28
N ALA A 660 2.35 7.80 -19.58
CA ALA A 660 2.67 8.95 -20.42
C ALA A 660 1.99 10.23 -19.92
N LEU A 661 0.83 10.13 -19.27
CA LEU A 661 0.10 11.26 -18.71
C LEU A 661 0.89 11.98 -17.60
N PRO A 662 1.27 11.33 -16.48
CA PRO A 662 2.03 12.02 -15.44
C PRO A 662 3.40 12.52 -15.92
N VAL A 663 4.04 11.83 -16.86
CA VAL A 663 5.29 12.27 -17.52
C VAL A 663 5.06 13.58 -18.29
N GLN A 664 3.97 13.70 -19.05
CA GLN A 664 3.63 14.91 -19.80
C GLN A 664 3.23 16.07 -18.87
N VAL A 665 2.52 15.79 -17.78
CA VAL A 665 2.20 16.79 -16.76
C VAL A 665 3.49 17.34 -16.12
N LEU A 666 4.43 16.46 -15.75
CA LEU A 666 5.71 16.91 -15.20
C LEU A 666 6.52 17.75 -16.22
N LYS A 667 6.42 17.43 -17.52
CA LYS A 667 7.03 18.22 -18.58
C LYS A 667 6.48 19.65 -18.62
N GLY A 668 5.15 19.80 -18.54
CA GLY A 668 4.50 21.11 -18.51
C GLY A 668 4.84 21.92 -17.26
N MET A 669 5.21 21.26 -16.16
CA MET A 669 5.64 21.90 -14.92
C MET A 669 7.10 22.39 -14.94
N ALA A 670 7.89 22.03 -15.95
CA ALA A 670 9.33 22.35 -15.99
C ALA A 670 9.67 23.85 -15.84
N PRO A 671 8.94 24.80 -16.45
CA PRO A 671 9.18 26.23 -16.23
C PRO A 671 8.99 26.66 -14.77
N LEU A 672 8.06 26.03 -14.04
CA LEU A 672 7.78 26.35 -12.63
C LEU A 672 8.88 25.81 -11.70
N LEU A 673 9.49 24.68 -12.06
CA LEU A 673 10.51 24.02 -11.24
C LEU A 673 11.92 24.58 -11.46
N ARG A 674 12.22 25.11 -12.65
CA ARG A 674 13.59 25.45 -13.10
C ARG A 674 14.39 26.26 -12.07
N ASP A 675 13.81 27.32 -11.53
CA ASP A 675 14.49 28.24 -10.60
C ASP A 675 14.76 27.62 -9.23
N TYR A 676 13.97 26.62 -8.84
CA TYR A 676 14.11 25.91 -7.56
C TYR A 676 15.09 24.73 -7.66
N LEU A 677 15.36 24.24 -8.88
CA LEU A 677 16.28 23.14 -9.11
C LEU A 677 17.75 23.58 -9.11
N ASP A 678 18.06 24.88 -9.28
CA ASP A 678 19.43 25.41 -9.27
C ASP A 678 19.97 25.52 -7.82
N PRO A 679 21.09 24.84 -7.48
CA PRO A 679 21.73 24.94 -6.16
C PRO A 679 22.11 26.35 -5.69
N ARG A 680 22.29 27.30 -6.62
CA ARG A 680 22.67 28.69 -6.30
C ARG A 680 21.50 29.56 -5.89
N THR A 681 20.29 29.20 -6.31
CA THR A 681 19.03 29.91 -6.02
C THR A 681 18.10 29.11 -5.09
N ALA A 682 18.39 27.82 -4.86
CA ALA A 682 17.56 26.85 -4.13
C ALA A 682 17.30 27.21 -2.65
N THR A 683 18.01 28.18 -2.10
CA THR A 683 17.89 28.57 -0.70
C THR A 683 17.09 29.86 -0.52
N ARG A 684 15.88 29.98 -1.08
CA ARG A 684 14.97 31.10 -0.72
C ARG A 684 14.56 31.17 0.78
N CYS A 685 15.21 30.40 1.66
CA CYS A 685 15.22 30.56 3.12
C CYS A 685 16.60 30.32 3.82
N GLN A 686 17.72 30.18 3.10
CA GLN A 686 19.08 30.09 3.68
C GLN A 686 20.13 30.82 2.83
N VAL A 687 21.27 31.20 3.42
CA VAL A 687 22.37 31.88 2.70
C VAL A 687 22.93 30.95 1.60
N PRO A 688 23.19 31.45 0.37
CA PRO A 688 23.70 30.63 -0.72
C PRO A 688 24.99 29.87 -0.36
N LEU A 689 25.08 28.62 -0.79
CA LEU A 689 26.28 27.82 -0.61
C LEU A 689 27.45 28.39 -1.42
N SER A 690 28.63 28.46 -0.82
CA SER A 690 29.85 28.87 -1.50
C SER A 690 30.22 27.89 -2.63
N PRO A 691 30.97 28.32 -3.66
CA PRO A 691 31.44 27.44 -4.74
C PRO A 691 32.18 26.18 -4.25
N GLN A 692 32.89 26.29 -3.12
CA GLN A 692 33.57 25.15 -2.48
C GLN A 692 32.59 24.14 -1.85
N GLN A 693 31.45 24.60 -1.32
CA GLN A 693 30.38 23.73 -0.83
C GLN A 693 29.61 23.08 -1.99
N ILE A 694 29.43 23.80 -3.10
CA ILE A 694 28.81 23.26 -4.32
C ILE A 694 29.66 22.13 -4.92
N GLY A 695 30.99 22.23 -4.90
CA GLY A 695 31.88 21.19 -5.42
C GLY A 695 31.97 19.92 -4.55
N ARG A 696 31.44 19.95 -3.33
CA ARG A 696 31.42 18.80 -2.39
C ARG A 696 30.06 18.09 -2.31
N LEU A 697 29.04 18.64 -2.97
CA LEU A 697 27.68 18.09 -3.11
C LEU A 697 27.51 17.43 -4.48
#